data_AF-A0AAF5DFT5-F1
#
_entry.id   AF-A0AAF5DFT5-F1
#
_cell.length_a   1.000
_cell.length_b   1.000
_cell.length_c   1.000
_cell.angle_alpha   90.00
_cell.angle_beta   90.00
_cell.angle_gamma   90.00
#
_symmetry.space_group_name_H-M   'P 1'
#
loop_
_entity.id
_entity.type
_entity.pdbx_description
1 polymer ?
#
loop_
_entity_poly.entity_id
_entity_poly.type
_entity_poly.pdbx_seq_one_letter_code
_entity_poly.pdbx_strand_id
1 'polypeptide(L)'
;LKMNAPAPFESFLMLDGEKKISFEKDTKVPNAAIFEIVKEDHTLGNLLKHQLLKDPNVLFAGYRNPHPLEHKFHLRIQTTPDTTPTQVLLDAISDLIAELSMTEQYFKEKSMVNNYIQKGDNPDLTELREKASFNTEELCVFLAGSKSKLEKRRRIHKFVESKPELKDAKQLAFMTRSELMENEQRKKMYMMEYASEIVDISNLEDMYFYNDAVHNQDGQPFSLHSGMFIPCLEAQADDEQRKIWLKKANNYEINGTYAQTEMGHGTNLRKLETTATFDLEKDEFVINTPTITATKWWPGNLGKNANVCIVAAQTWIKGKCYGTNNFIVQLRDFETHEPLPGIIIGDIGPKFGYQQNDNGFCRFNNVRIPRRNMLMKHVKVDRKGNFIKPVHEKISYSAMLYVRAVIINLLGEGLAKAVTIGVRYSSIRKQGELDDPKNEVRVLEYTTQQYRLFPQIARAIAFMCLGKNIAQLYFTLLEDIQSGNTSYMTDLHELLCGIKAVVTHEVSLGIEQCRMSCGGHGFSQASGFPYIYGAYVCACTYEGENMVMLLQCAGGIIKSANKVLTGKENELSSIFKYLGEKGKKKSTISGDNITIEEYIECLEVNAKKQIFDGFKQFTECTLNGMNKKKAVNECAIPLTKSARRHTKLYIAKSFSKAVTNLSPGSLKNVLLKVLELYLAYEVTESPSGIILEGFLDNAQMSLISKRIKILLSQLKNDAVSIVDSFDLTDRQLNSVLGRRDGHVYDNLLKWAQESELNKTNVLPSHHKYMGKLFKSRKTIHNSKL
;
A
#
# COMPACT_ATOMS: atom_id res chain seq x y z
N LEU A 1 -48.82 -46.69 -3.54
CA LEU A 1 -49.76 -45.57 -3.79
C LEU A 1 -49.55 -45.12 -5.24
N LYS A 2 -50.46 -45.44 -6.16
CA LYS A 2 -50.48 -44.82 -7.49
C LYS A 2 -50.85 -43.36 -7.27
N MET A 3 -49.89 -42.45 -7.37
CA MET A 3 -50.23 -41.02 -7.35
C MET A 3 -51.08 -40.75 -8.60
N ASN A 4 -52.33 -40.31 -8.42
CA ASN A 4 -53.18 -39.77 -9.49
C ASN A 4 -52.67 -38.39 -9.98
N ALA A 5 -51.38 -38.10 -9.79
CA ALA A 5 -50.77 -36.88 -10.27
C ALA A 5 -50.36 -37.07 -11.74
N PRO A 6 -50.71 -36.14 -12.64
CA PRO A 6 -50.15 -36.15 -13.99
C PRO A 6 -48.63 -36.16 -13.92
N ALA A 7 -48.00 -36.73 -14.95
CA ALA A 7 -46.55 -36.86 -14.93
C ALA A 7 -45.94 -35.44 -14.94
N PRO A 8 -44.95 -35.13 -14.06
CA PRO A 8 -44.45 -33.76 -13.92
C PRO A 8 -43.98 -33.12 -15.24
N PHE A 9 -43.50 -33.92 -16.19
CA PHE A 9 -43.07 -33.46 -17.51
C PHE A 9 -44.21 -32.90 -18.37
N GLU A 10 -45.46 -33.32 -18.16
CA GLU A 10 -46.62 -32.84 -18.92
C GLU A 10 -46.91 -31.35 -18.69
N SER A 11 -46.32 -30.78 -17.63
CA SER A 11 -46.48 -29.36 -17.29
C SER A 11 -45.67 -28.41 -18.17
N PHE A 12 -44.56 -28.87 -18.75
CA PHE A 12 -43.64 -28.01 -19.50
C PHE A 12 -43.21 -28.57 -20.86
N LEU A 13 -43.33 -29.88 -21.09
CA LEU A 13 -42.96 -30.51 -22.35
C LEU A 13 -44.10 -30.38 -23.37
N MET A 14 -43.77 -29.79 -24.53
CA MET A 14 -44.63 -29.77 -25.72
C MET A 14 -44.53 -31.12 -26.43
N LEU A 15 -45.66 -31.72 -26.77
CA LEU A 15 -45.71 -32.94 -27.57
C LEU A 15 -45.79 -32.62 -29.06
N ASP A 16 -45.40 -33.58 -29.91
CA ASP A 16 -45.45 -33.42 -31.37
C ASP A 16 -46.86 -33.04 -31.85
N GLY A 17 -46.95 -31.91 -32.56
CA GLY A 17 -48.22 -31.38 -33.09
C GLY A 17 -48.95 -30.39 -32.18
N GLU A 18 -48.54 -30.21 -30.93
CA GLU A 18 -49.13 -29.18 -30.05
C GLU A 18 -48.71 -27.77 -30.48
N LYS A 19 -49.69 -26.85 -30.59
CA LYS A 19 -49.42 -25.42 -30.80
C LYS A 19 -49.28 -24.72 -29.46
N LYS A 20 -48.13 -24.06 -29.23
CA LYS A 20 -47.85 -23.32 -27.99
C LYS A 20 -48.87 -22.20 -27.74
N ILE A 21 -49.31 -21.55 -28.81
CA ILE A 21 -50.26 -20.46 -28.76
C ILE A 21 -51.35 -20.66 -29.82
N SER A 22 -52.60 -20.43 -29.42
CA SER A 22 -53.72 -20.29 -30.33
C SER A 22 -54.40 -18.93 -30.12
N PHE A 23 -54.98 -18.40 -31.19
CA PHE A 23 -55.58 -17.06 -31.23
C PHE A 23 -57.04 -17.18 -31.65
N GLU A 24 -57.92 -16.57 -30.87
CA GLU A 24 -59.35 -16.45 -31.16
C GLU A 24 -59.76 -14.98 -31.05
N LYS A 25 -60.38 -14.44 -32.10
CA LYS A 25 -60.96 -13.10 -32.05
C LYS A 25 -62.27 -13.13 -31.27
N ASP A 26 -62.44 -12.23 -30.31
CA ASP A 26 -63.69 -12.11 -29.55
C ASP A 26 -64.78 -11.55 -30.49
N THR A 27 -65.85 -12.32 -30.70
CA THR A 27 -66.95 -11.92 -31.59
C THR A 27 -67.94 -10.97 -30.92
N LYS A 28 -67.88 -10.82 -29.59
CA LYS A 28 -68.82 -10.01 -28.81
C LYS A 28 -68.29 -8.61 -28.50
N VAL A 29 -66.97 -8.42 -28.50
CA VAL A 29 -66.31 -7.16 -28.14
C VAL A 29 -65.38 -6.70 -29.26
N PRO A 30 -65.52 -5.47 -29.78
CA PRO A 30 -64.64 -4.97 -30.83
C PRO A 30 -63.20 -4.84 -30.32
N ASN A 31 -62.24 -5.09 -31.21
CA ASN A 31 -60.80 -5.03 -30.94
C ASN A 31 -60.36 -5.84 -29.71
N ALA A 32 -61.00 -6.99 -29.49
CA ALA A 32 -60.63 -7.93 -28.44
C ALA A 32 -60.26 -9.30 -29.00
N ALA A 33 -59.33 -9.98 -28.33
CA ALA A 33 -58.91 -11.34 -28.65
C ALA A 33 -58.59 -12.14 -27.38
N ILE A 34 -58.69 -13.46 -27.50
CA ILE A 34 -58.30 -14.44 -26.50
C ILE A 34 -57.14 -15.26 -27.08
N PHE A 35 -56.02 -15.28 -26.37
CA PHE A 35 -54.87 -16.11 -26.66
C PHE A 35 -54.86 -17.27 -25.68
N GLU A 36 -54.87 -18.51 -26.17
CA GLU A 36 -54.63 -19.68 -25.32
C GLU A 36 -53.15 -20.05 -25.41
N ILE A 37 -52.47 -20.03 -24.26
CA ILE A 37 -51.05 -20.37 -24.16
C ILE A 37 -50.93 -21.68 -23.38
N VAL A 38 -50.35 -22.68 -24.02
CA VAL A 38 -50.22 -24.05 -23.50
C VAL A 38 -48.84 -24.23 -22.83
N LYS A 39 -48.76 -25.13 -21.86
CA LYS A 39 -47.58 -25.44 -21.04
C LYS A 39 -46.99 -24.21 -20.34
N GLU A 40 -47.85 -23.34 -19.84
CA GLU A 40 -47.51 -22.15 -19.06
C GLU A 40 -48.55 -21.96 -17.96
N ASP A 41 -48.20 -21.18 -16.93
CA ASP A 41 -49.01 -21.03 -15.73
C ASP A 41 -49.27 -19.56 -15.35
N HIS A 42 -49.64 -19.36 -14.09
CA HIS A 42 -49.91 -18.05 -13.52
C HIS A 42 -48.71 -17.09 -13.57
N THR A 43 -47.48 -17.59 -13.64
CA THR A 43 -46.25 -16.78 -13.68
C THR A 43 -46.22 -15.93 -14.94
N LEU A 44 -46.30 -16.57 -16.12
CA LEU A 44 -46.29 -15.87 -17.40
C LEU A 44 -47.58 -15.08 -17.61
N GLY A 45 -48.74 -15.66 -17.25
CA GLY A 45 -50.03 -15.00 -17.40
C GLY A 45 -50.12 -13.69 -16.61
N ASN A 46 -49.60 -13.66 -15.38
CA ASN A 46 -49.60 -12.46 -14.56
C ASN A 46 -48.59 -11.42 -15.06
N LEU A 47 -47.39 -11.84 -15.47
CA LEU A 47 -46.38 -10.95 -16.06
C LEU A 47 -46.91 -10.23 -17.31
N LEU A 48 -47.47 -10.98 -18.26
CA LEU A 48 -48.04 -10.41 -19.49
C LEU A 48 -49.21 -9.48 -19.20
N LYS A 49 -50.13 -9.87 -18.31
CA LYS A 49 -51.25 -9.01 -17.90
C LYS A 49 -50.74 -7.67 -17.38
N HIS A 50 -49.78 -7.68 -16.46
CA HIS A 50 -49.27 -6.43 -15.88
C HIS A 50 -48.51 -5.59 -16.89
N GLN A 51 -47.75 -6.21 -17.82
CA GLN A 51 -47.04 -5.49 -18.86
C GLN A 51 -48.01 -4.84 -19.86
N LEU A 52 -49.03 -5.58 -20.31
CA LEU A 52 -50.07 -5.06 -21.21
C LEU A 52 -50.81 -3.87 -20.61
N LEU A 53 -51.11 -3.89 -19.31
CA LEU A 53 -51.79 -2.78 -18.62
C LEU A 53 -50.93 -1.50 -18.49
N LYS A 54 -49.63 -1.54 -18.84
CA LYS A 54 -48.78 -0.34 -18.92
C LYS A 54 -48.98 0.42 -20.25
N ASP A 55 -49.48 -0.23 -21.31
CA ASP A 55 -49.69 0.40 -22.61
C ASP A 55 -51.01 1.19 -22.60
N PRO A 56 -51.00 2.51 -22.90
CA PRO A 56 -52.20 3.34 -22.90
C PRO A 56 -53.24 2.93 -23.97
N ASN A 57 -52.86 2.14 -24.97
CA ASN A 57 -53.77 1.62 -25.99
C ASN A 57 -54.49 0.34 -25.55
N VAL A 58 -54.16 -0.23 -24.39
CA VAL A 58 -54.81 -1.42 -23.84
C VAL A 58 -55.94 -0.99 -22.90
N LEU A 59 -57.19 -1.25 -23.32
CA LEU A 59 -58.38 -0.96 -22.53
C LEU A 59 -58.63 -2.02 -21.45
N PHE A 60 -58.27 -3.27 -21.74
CA PHE A 60 -58.41 -4.39 -20.81
C PHE A 60 -57.37 -5.47 -21.11
N ALA A 61 -56.71 -5.97 -20.07
CA ALA A 61 -55.94 -7.20 -20.13
C ALA A 61 -56.19 -8.04 -18.87
N GLY A 62 -56.45 -9.33 -19.05
CA GLY A 62 -56.71 -10.27 -17.97
C GLY A 62 -56.43 -11.70 -18.39
N TYR A 63 -55.99 -12.54 -17.44
CA TYR A 63 -55.75 -13.94 -17.71
C TYR A 63 -56.54 -14.84 -16.75
N ARG A 64 -56.83 -16.06 -17.17
CA ARG A 64 -57.42 -17.10 -16.32
C ARG A 64 -56.83 -18.46 -16.67
N ASN A 65 -56.66 -19.31 -15.66
CA ASN A 65 -56.45 -20.74 -15.88
C ASN A 65 -57.84 -21.42 -15.91
N PRO A 66 -58.26 -22.01 -17.04
CA PRO A 66 -59.57 -22.66 -17.14
C PRO A 66 -59.70 -23.90 -16.26
N HIS A 67 -58.61 -24.65 -16.01
CA HIS A 67 -58.65 -25.86 -15.20
C HIS A 67 -57.30 -26.17 -14.52
N PRO A 68 -57.24 -26.45 -13.20
CA PRO A 68 -55.96 -26.66 -12.49
C PRO A 68 -55.09 -27.82 -12.99
N LEU A 69 -55.68 -28.84 -13.61
CA LEU A 69 -54.95 -29.99 -14.19
C LEU A 69 -54.57 -29.79 -15.66
N GLU A 70 -54.99 -28.69 -16.28
CA GLU A 70 -54.61 -28.35 -17.66
C GLU A 70 -53.55 -27.25 -17.60
N HIS A 71 -52.35 -27.56 -18.08
CA HIS A 71 -51.25 -26.61 -18.11
C HIS A 71 -51.45 -25.63 -19.26
N LYS A 72 -52.41 -24.73 -19.14
CA LYS A 72 -52.65 -23.64 -20.08
C LYS A 72 -53.35 -22.48 -19.41
N PHE A 73 -53.25 -21.29 -20.00
CA PHE A 73 -54.05 -20.15 -19.58
C PHE A 73 -54.62 -19.41 -20.80
N HIS A 74 -55.73 -18.72 -20.56
CA HIS A 74 -56.34 -17.83 -21.54
C HIS A 74 -56.00 -16.39 -21.17
N LEU A 75 -55.36 -15.68 -22.09
CA LEU A 75 -55.07 -14.24 -22.00
C LEU A 75 -56.04 -13.48 -22.88
N ARG A 76 -56.89 -12.64 -22.28
CA ARG A 76 -57.81 -11.77 -22.99
C ARG A 76 -57.27 -10.36 -23.02
N ILE A 77 -57.27 -9.75 -24.21
CA ILE A 77 -56.75 -8.41 -24.47
C ILE A 77 -57.79 -7.64 -25.28
N GLN A 78 -58.04 -6.38 -24.92
CA GLN A 78 -58.86 -5.44 -25.66
C GLN A 78 -58.09 -4.14 -25.83
N THR A 79 -58.02 -3.63 -27.06
CA THR A 79 -57.27 -2.41 -27.39
C THR A 79 -58.17 -1.29 -27.94
N THR A 80 -57.63 -0.07 -27.99
CA THR A 80 -58.19 1.03 -28.79
C THR A 80 -58.14 0.68 -30.29
N PRO A 81 -58.93 1.34 -31.14
CA PRO A 81 -58.87 1.13 -32.60
C PRO A 81 -57.53 1.43 -33.26
N ASP A 82 -56.63 2.15 -32.57
CA ASP A 82 -55.34 2.57 -33.10
C ASP A 82 -54.31 1.42 -33.16
N THR A 83 -54.58 0.30 -32.48
CA THR A 83 -53.72 -0.88 -32.46
C THR A 83 -54.54 -2.18 -32.40
N THR A 84 -53.87 -3.32 -32.53
CA THR A 84 -54.51 -4.64 -32.45
C THR A 84 -54.06 -5.41 -31.19
N PRO A 85 -54.91 -6.29 -30.63
CA PRO A 85 -54.53 -7.17 -29.52
C PRO A 85 -53.25 -7.97 -29.77
N THR A 86 -53.00 -8.36 -31.02
CA THR A 86 -51.79 -9.08 -31.42
C THR A 86 -50.55 -8.18 -31.36
N GLN A 87 -50.66 -6.94 -31.85
CA GLN A 87 -49.54 -6.01 -31.85
C GLN A 87 -49.13 -5.62 -30.43
N VAL A 88 -50.08 -5.22 -29.57
CA VAL A 88 -49.77 -4.87 -28.17
C VAL A 88 -49.22 -6.07 -27.38
N LEU A 89 -49.60 -7.30 -27.73
CA LEU A 89 -49.02 -8.49 -27.12
C LEU A 89 -47.57 -8.70 -27.55
N LEU A 90 -47.25 -8.49 -28.83
CA LEU A 90 -45.87 -8.55 -29.33
C LEU A 90 -44.99 -7.46 -28.70
N ASP A 91 -45.53 -6.25 -28.58
CA ASP A 91 -44.86 -5.11 -27.96
C ASP A 91 -44.61 -5.38 -26.47
N ALA A 92 -45.63 -5.82 -25.74
CA ALA A 92 -45.51 -6.20 -24.33
C ALA A 92 -44.51 -7.33 -24.10
N ILE A 93 -44.47 -8.35 -24.98
CA ILE A 93 -43.47 -9.42 -24.90
C ILE A 93 -42.06 -8.87 -25.12
N SER A 94 -41.88 -8.01 -26.13
CA SER A 94 -40.58 -7.42 -26.46
C SER A 94 -40.06 -6.55 -25.31
N ASP A 95 -40.92 -5.72 -24.73
CA ASP A 95 -40.60 -4.88 -23.58
C ASP A 95 -40.26 -5.72 -22.35
N LEU A 96 -41.03 -6.79 -22.09
CA LEU A 96 -40.79 -7.67 -20.95
C LEU A 96 -39.45 -8.42 -21.08
N ILE A 97 -39.10 -8.88 -22.29
CA ILE A 97 -37.79 -9.49 -22.56
C ILE A 97 -36.66 -8.49 -22.28
N ALA A 98 -36.81 -7.23 -22.71
CA ALA A 98 -35.82 -6.19 -22.45
C ALA A 98 -35.70 -5.86 -20.95
N GLU A 99 -36.82 -5.71 -20.24
CA GLU A 99 -36.88 -5.43 -18.79
C GLU A 99 -36.25 -6.57 -17.98
N LEU A 100 -36.56 -7.82 -18.32
CA LEU A 100 -35.98 -9.00 -17.68
C LEU A 100 -34.48 -9.12 -17.99
N SER A 101 -34.05 -8.84 -19.23
CA SER A 101 -32.63 -8.85 -19.59
C SER A 101 -31.85 -7.78 -18.80
N MET A 102 -32.42 -6.57 -18.65
CA MET A 102 -31.84 -5.53 -17.81
C MET A 102 -31.82 -5.93 -16.33
N THR A 103 -32.91 -6.50 -15.82
CA THR A 103 -33.00 -6.97 -14.42
C THR A 103 -31.99 -8.07 -14.14
N GLU A 104 -31.82 -9.03 -15.05
CA GLU A 104 -30.82 -10.08 -14.98
C GLU A 104 -29.41 -9.47 -14.97
N GLN A 105 -29.14 -8.49 -15.84
CA GLN A 105 -27.85 -7.79 -15.87
C GLN A 105 -27.59 -7.05 -14.55
N TYR A 106 -28.55 -6.28 -14.04
CA TYR A 106 -28.43 -5.60 -12.74
C TYR A 106 -28.25 -6.59 -11.59
N PHE A 107 -28.99 -7.69 -11.58
CA PHE A 107 -28.86 -8.72 -10.57
C PHE A 107 -27.48 -9.38 -10.66
N LYS A 108 -26.99 -9.71 -11.86
CA LYS A 108 -25.63 -10.22 -12.07
C LYS A 108 -24.58 -9.22 -11.58
N GLU A 109 -24.65 -7.96 -11.99
CA GLU A 109 -23.72 -6.92 -11.54
C GLU A 109 -23.76 -6.70 -10.02
N LYS A 110 -24.94 -6.81 -9.38
CA LYS A 110 -25.07 -6.67 -7.92
C LYS A 110 -24.77 -7.94 -7.13
N SER A 111 -24.88 -9.11 -7.74
CA SER A 111 -24.50 -10.41 -7.16
C SER A 111 -23.05 -10.77 -7.45
N MET A 112 -22.39 -10.06 -8.38
CA MET A 112 -20.96 -10.22 -8.65
C MET A 112 -20.17 -9.99 -7.38
N VAL A 113 -19.47 -11.05 -6.97
CA VAL A 113 -18.63 -11.03 -5.79
C VAL A 113 -17.33 -10.27 -6.07
N ASN A 114 -16.87 -10.29 -7.33
CA ASN A 114 -15.70 -9.56 -7.80
C ASN A 114 -16.05 -8.57 -8.94
N ASN A 115 -16.00 -7.27 -8.63
CA ASN A 115 -16.31 -6.18 -9.59
C ASN A 115 -15.20 -5.91 -10.62
N TYR A 116 -14.07 -6.63 -10.56
CA TYR A 116 -12.97 -6.49 -11.51
C TYR A 116 -13.16 -7.27 -12.82
N ILE A 117 -14.11 -8.20 -12.85
CA ILE A 117 -14.39 -9.01 -14.03
C ILE A 117 -14.92 -8.09 -15.14
N GLN A 118 -14.23 -8.05 -16.27
CA GLN A 118 -14.73 -7.38 -17.47
C GLN A 118 -14.68 -8.29 -18.68
N LYS A 119 -15.50 -7.96 -19.68
CA LYS A 119 -15.53 -8.69 -20.95
C LYS A 119 -14.17 -8.60 -21.64
N GLY A 120 -13.64 -9.75 -22.06
CA GLY A 120 -12.36 -9.85 -22.77
C GLY A 120 -11.15 -10.04 -21.86
N ASP A 121 -11.35 -10.15 -20.54
CA ASP A 121 -10.28 -10.54 -19.62
C ASP A 121 -9.78 -11.95 -19.90
N ASN A 122 -8.55 -12.24 -19.48
CA ASN A 122 -7.96 -13.57 -19.57
C ASN A 122 -8.83 -14.59 -18.81
N PRO A 123 -9.17 -15.73 -19.42
CA PRO A 123 -10.09 -16.71 -18.84
C PRO A 123 -9.54 -17.36 -17.55
N ASP A 124 -8.22 -17.61 -17.46
CA ASP A 124 -7.61 -18.24 -16.29
C ASP A 124 -7.70 -17.33 -15.04
N LEU A 125 -7.56 -16.01 -15.24
CA LEU A 125 -7.72 -15.02 -14.18
C LEU A 125 -9.18 -14.82 -13.81
N THR A 126 -10.07 -14.77 -14.82
CA THR A 126 -11.52 -14.59 -14.63
C THR A 126 -12.13 -15.73 -13.82
N GLU A 127 -11.76 -16.98 -14.12
CA GLU A 127 -12.22 -18.16 -13.38
C GLU A 127 -11.93 -18.06 -11.86
N LEU A 128 -10.78 -17.50 -11.47
CA LEU A 128 -10.44 -17.31 -10.05
C LEU A 128 -11.21 -16.15 -9.43
N ARG A 129 -11.47 -15.08 -10.19
CA ARG A 129 -12.32 -13.97 -9.73
C ARG A 129 -13.75 -14.41 -9.43
N GLU A 130 -14.30 -15.30 -10.27
CA GLU A 130 -15.65 -15.86 -10.10
C GLU A 130 -15.77 -16.74 -8.85
N LYS A 131 -14.66 -17.32 -8.37
CA LYS A 131 -14.61 -18.19 -7.19
C LYS A 131 -14.49 -17.44 -5.85
N ALA A 132 -14.54 -16.11 -5.87
CA ALA A 132 -14.45 -15.30 -4.67
C ALA A 132 -15.55 -15.66 -3.65
N SER A 133 -15.18 -15.75 -2.37
CA SER A 133 -16.12 -16.04 -1.28
C SER A 133 -16.61 -14.80 -0.52
N PHE A 134 -16.18 -13.60 -0.93
CA PHE A 134 -16.46 -12.34 -0.26
C PHE A 134 -16.56 -11.18 -1.26
N ASN A 135 -17.40 -10.18 -0.97
CA ASN A 135 -17.54 -9.02 -1.85
C ASN A 135 -16.25 -8.18 -1.85
N THR A 136 -15.58 -8.11 -2.99
CA THR A 136 -14.36 -7.31 -3.19
C THR A 136 -14.55 -5.84 -2.84
N GLU A 137 -15.72 -5.26 -3.10
CA GLU A 137 -16.01 -3.86 -2.78
C GLU A 137 -16.00 -3.60 -1.27
N GLU A 138 -16.45 -4.56 -0.45
CA GLU A 138 -16.40 -4.43 1.01
C GLU A 138 -14.94 -4.36 1.50
N LEU A 139 -14.04 -5.16 0.92
CA LEU A 139 -12.62 -5.12 1.25
C LEU A 139 -11.96 -3.84 0.73
N CYS A 140 -12.31 -3.36 -0.48
CA CYS A 140 -11.86 -2.06 -0.99
C CYS A 140 -12.23 -0.93 -0.02
N VAL A 141 -13.48 -0.91 0.45
CA VAL A 141 -13.97 0.10 1.41
C VAL A 141 -13.22 0.00 2.74
N PHE A 142 -13.01 -1.21 3.26
CA PHE A 142 -12.25 -1.44 4.48
C PHE A 142 -10.81 -0.92 4.36
N LEU A 143 -10.13 -1.24 3.25
CA LEU A 143 -8.75 -0.81 2.98
C LEU A 143 -8.64 0.70 2.71
N ALA A 144 -9.62 1.31 2.04
CA ALA A 144 -9.70 2.77 1.89
C ALA A 144 -10.11 3.50 3.18
N GLY A 145 -10.72 2.78 4.14
CA GLY A 145 -11.23 3.31 5.41
C GLY A 145 -12.65 3.88 5.34
N SER A 146 -13.15 4.22 4.16
CA SER A 146 -14.57 4.54 3.93
C SER A 146 -14.91 4.47 2.45
N LYS A 147 -16.21 4.35 2.15
CA LYS A 147 -16.73 4.37 0.77
C LYS A 147 -16.45 5.70 0.07
N SER A 148 -16.62 6.81 0.76
CA SER A 148 -16.32 8.15 0.23
C SER A 148 -14.84 8.30 -0.18
N LYS A 149 -13.91 7.80 0.64
CA LYS A 149 -12.47 7.81 0.31
C LYS A 149 -12.16 6.93 -0.90
N LEU A 150 -12.76 5.75 -1.00
CA LEU A 150 -12.60 4.86 -2.14
C LEU A 150 -13.09 5.50 -3.44
N GLU A 151 -14.33 6.00 -3.45
CA GLU A 151 -14.93 6.66 -4.62
C GLU A 151 -14.12 7.88 -5.05
N LYS A 152 -13.63 8.68 -4.09
CA LYS A 152 -12.75 9.82 -4.37
C LYS A 152 -11.45 9.36 -5.04
N ARG A 153 -10.76 8.34 -4.52
CA ARG A 153 -9.53 7.79 -5.12
C ARG A 153 -9.77 7.30 -6.54
N ARG A 154 -10.84 6.54 -6.78
CA ARG A 154 -11.20 6.06 -8.13
C ARG A 154 -11.47 7.21 -9.10
N ARG A 155 -12.18 8.26 -8.66
CA ARG A 155 -12.44 9.45 -9.47
C ARG A 155 -11.14 10.18 -9.84
N ILE A 156 -10.23 10.34 -8.89
CA ILE A 156 -8.91 10.95 -9.11
C ILE A 156 -8.10 10.14 -10.12
N HIS A 157 -8.02 8.81 -9.97
CA HIS A 157 -7.29 7.97 -10.92
C HIS A 157 -7.86 8.07 -12.34
N LYS A 158 -9.18 7.97 -12.51
CA LYS A 158 -9.83 8.13 -13.82
C LYS A 158 -9.54 9.51 -14.44
N PHE A 159 -9.57 10.57 -13.63
CA PHE A 159 -9.23 11.92 -14.08
C PHE A 159 -7.77 11.98 -14.55
N VAL A 160 -6.82 11.47 -13.76
CA VAL A 160 -5.39 11.44 -14.13
C VAL A 160 -5.15 10.63 -15.40
N GLU A 161 -5.82 9.50 -15.58
CA GLU A 161 -5.74 8.68 -16.80
C GLU A 161 -6.30 9.40 -18.04
N SER A 162 -7.28 10.29 -17.86
CA SER A 162 -7.87 11.07 -18.95
C SER A 162 -6.99 12.22 -19.46
N LYS A 163 -5.93 12.61 -18.73
CA LYS A 163 -5.06 13.74 -19.07
C LYS A 163 -3.77 13.25 -19.75
N PRO A 164 -3.59 13.46 -21.07
CA PRO A 164 -2.40 13.02 -21.79
C PRO A 164 -1.11 13.59 -21.22
N GLU A 165 -1.14 14.83 -20.72
CA GLU A 165 0.02 15.53 -20.15
C GLU A 165 0.47 14.92 -18.81
N LEU A 166 -0.35 14.09 -18.17
CA LEU A 166 0.06 13.37 -16.95
C LEU A 166 0.62 11.99 -17.26
N LYS A 167 0.55 11.49 -18.50
CA LYS A 167 1.10 10.19 -18.90
C LYS A 167 2.62 10.25 -19.04
N ASP A 168 3.31 9.14 -18.78
CA ASP A 168 4.74 9.02 -19.06
C ASP A 168 5.00 9.04 -20.58
N ALA A 169 6.03 9.79 -20.99
CA ALA A 169 6.33 9.98 -22.42
C ALA A 169 6.75 8.68 -23.15
N LYS A 170 7.38 7.76 -22.40
CA LYS A 170 7.73 6.39 -22.81
C LYS A 170 7.81 5.52 -21.55
N GLN A 171 8.06 4.22 -21.70
CA GLN A 171 8.28 3.35 -20.54
C GLN A 171 9.45 3.86 -19.70
N LEU A 172 9.24 3.99 -18.38
CA LEU A 172 10.26 4.52 -17.45
C LEU A 172 11.58 3.75 -17.54
N ALA A 173 11.53 2.45 -17.81
CA ALA A 173 12.70 1.59 -17.98
C ALA A 173 13.60 1.95 -19.18
N PHE A 174 13.09 2.70 -20.16
CA PHE A 174 13.82 3.17 -21.34
C PHE A 174 14.14 4.67 -21.29
N MET A 175 13.90 5.32 -20.14
CA MET A 175 14.31 6.69 -19.90
C MET A 175 15.70 6.74 -19.26
N THR A 176 16.52 7.67 -19.72
CA THR A 176 17.71 8.11 -19.00
C THR A 176 17.31 8.81 -17.70
N ARG A 177 18.27 8.99 -16.79
CA ARG A 177 18.00 9.68 -15.52
C ARG A 177 17.53 11.13 -15.72
N SER A 178 18.09 11.84 -16.71
CA SER A 178 17.66 13.20 -17.04
C SER A 178 16.22 13.22 -17.57
N GLU A 179 15.87 12.32 -18.48
CA GLU A 179 14.49 12.19 -18.99
C GLU A 179 13.51 11.82 -17.87
N LEU A 180 13.91 10.98 -16.92
CA LEU A 180 13.11 10.64 -15.74
C LEU A 180 12.82 11.88 -14.88
N MET A 181 13.83 12.72 -14.62
CA MET A 181 13.65 13.95 -13.85
C MET A 181 12.75 14.95 -14.57
N GLU A 182 12.97 15.16 -15.88
CA GLU A 182 12.16 16.04 -16.71
C GLU A 182 10.70 15.56 -16.79
N ASN A 183 10.49 14.24 -16.90
CA ASN A 183 9.16 13.63 -16.89
C ASN A 183 8.38 13.97 -15.61
N GLU A 184 9.00 13.85 -14.43
CA GLU A 184 8.35 14.18 -13.16
C GLU A 184 8.13 15.68 -12.97
N GLN A 185 9.04 16.53 -13.45
CA GLN A 185 8.86 17.99 -13.45
C GLN A 185 7.68 18.42 -14.30
N ARG A 186 7.59 17.89 -15.53
CA ARG A 186 6.46 18.12 -16.43
C ARG A 186 5.15 17.64 -15.82
N LYS A 187 5.09 16.41 -15.30
CA LYS A 187 3.88 15.89 -14.63
C LYS A 187 3.49 16.74 -13.43
N LYS A 188 4.46 17.23 -12.64
CA LYS A 188 4.18 18.06 -11.47
C LYS A 188 3.60 19.41 -11.86
N MET A 189 4.10 20.03 -12.91
CA MET A 189 3.59 21.31 -13.42
C MET A 189 2.12 21.18 -13.84
N TYR A 190 1.79 20.22 -14.70
CA TYR A 190 0.41 19.97 -15.14
C TYR A 190 -0.50 19.48 -14.01
N MET A 191 0.04 18.74 -13.03
CA MET A 191 -0.71 18.38 -11.82
C MET A 191 -1.18 19.64 -11.09
N MET A 192 -0.32 20.64 -10.91
CA MET A 192 -0.70 21.88 -10.23
C MET A 192 -1.71 22.69 -11.05
N GLU A 193 -1.57 22.71 -12.37
CA GLU A 193 -2.52 23.38 -13.28
C GLU A 193 -3.93 22.77 -13.20
N TYR A 194 -4.03 21.45 -13.19
CA TYR A 194 -5.31 20.73 -13.16
C TYR A 194 -5.88 20.50 -11.75
N ALA A 195 -5.18 20.87 -10.68
CA ALA A 195 -5.55 20.50 -9.31
C ALA A 195 -6.96 20.95 -8.93
N SER A 196 -7.32 22.20 -9.23
CA SER A 196 -8.63 22.77 -8.90
C SER A 196 -9.80 22.14 -9.65
N GLU A 197 -9.55 21.37 -10.72
CA GLU A 197 -10.62 20.67 -11.46
C GLU A 197 -11.11 19.41 -10.72
N ILE A 198 -10.28 18.83 -9.84
CA ILE A 198 -10.51 17.47 -9.33
C ILE A 198 -10.43 17.33 -7.80
N VAL A 199 -9.63 18.18 -7.15
CA VAL A 199 -9.40 18.13 -5.70
C VAL A 199 -9.55 19.50 -5.05
N ASP A 200 -9.90 19.49 -3.76
CA ASP A 200 -9.76 20.65 -2.91
C ASP A 200 -8.27 20.83 -2.55
N ILE A 201 -7.64 21.85 -3.13
CA ILE A 201 -6.22 22.17 -2.91
C ILE A 201 -5.90 22.53 -1.45
N SER A 202 -6.91 22.91 -0.65
CA SER A 202 -6.76 23.18 0.78
C SER A 202 -6.80 21.91 1.63
N ASN A 203 -7.26 20.79 1.07
CA ASN A 203 -7.35 19.51 1.75
C ASN A 203 -6.09 18.66 1.50
N LEU A 204 -5.32 18.43 2.56
CA LEU A 204 -4.06 17.66 2.50
C LEU A 204 -4.24 16.21 2.05
N GLU A 205 -5.36 15.57 2.41
CA GLU A 205 -5.64 14.18 2.02
C GLU A 205 -5.98 14.08 0.53
N ASP A 206 -6.77 15.03 0.01
CA ASP A 206 -7.10 15.09 -1.41
C ASP A 206 -5.85 15.34 -2.26
N MET A 207 -5.00 16.28 -1.84
CA MET A 207 -3.72 16.54 -2.49
C MET A 207 -2.76 15.34 -2.42
N TYR A 208 -2.77 14.58 -1.31
CA TYR A 208 -1.99 13.35 -1.20
C TYR A 208 -2.44 12.30 -2.23
N PHE A 209 -3.75 12.02 -2.31
CA PHE A 209 -4.29 11.05 -3.28
C PHE A 209 -4.05 11.48 -4.73
N TYR A 210 -4.15 12.77 -5.02
CA TYR A 210 -3.87 13.28 -6.35
C TYR A 210 -2.38 13.18 -6.70
N ASN A 211 -1.49 13.51 -5.76
CA ASN A 211 -0.06 13.35 -5.96
C ASN A 211 0.33 11.88 -6.19
N ASP A 212 -0.23 10.94 -5.40
CA ASP A 212 -0.04 9.50 -5.60
C ASP A 212 -0.58 9.02 -6.94
N ALA A 213 -1.74 9.51 -7.40
CA ALA A 213 -2.27 9.12 -8.71
C ALA A 213 -1.40 9.59 -9.89
N VAL A 214 -0.80 10.78 -9.78
CA VAL A 214 0.07 11.34 -10.84
C VAL A 214 1.46 10.72 -10.83
N HIS A 215 2.12 10.75 -9.67
CA HIS A 215 3.53 10.40 -9.50
C HIS A 215 3.74 8.97 -8.99
N ASN A 216 2.70 8.32 -8.44
CA ASN A 216 2.81 6.99 -7.87
C ASN A 216 3.93 6.95 -6.81
N GLN A 217 4.83 5.97 -6.89
CA GLN A 217 6.01 5.85 -6.02
C GLN A 217 7.24 6.59 -6.58
N ASP A 218 7.07 7.40 -7.63
CA ASP A 218 8.15 8.14 -8.27
C ASP A 218 8.54 9.34 -7.42
N GLY A 219 9.84 9.59 -7.37
CA GLY A 219 10.34 10.79 -6.71
C GLY A 219 10.08 12.02 -7.58
N GLN A 220 9.39 13.02 -7.03
CA GLN A 220 8.98 14.23 -7.75
C GLN A 220 9.66 15.49 -7.18
N PRO A 221 9.76 16.60 -7.94
CA PRO A 221 10.65 17.74 -7.63
C PRO A 221 10.30 18.53 -6.35
N PHE A 222 9.13 18.33 -5.77
CA PHE A 222 8.64 18.91 -4.51
C PHE A 222 8.40 17.84 -3.43
N SER A 223 8.89 16.61 -3.61
CA SER A 223 8.63 15.51 -2.67
C SER A 223 9.10 15.82 -1.24
N LEU A 224 10.34 16.32 -1.08
CA LEU A 224 10.85 16.75 0.22
C LEU A 224 10.30 18.09 0.67
N HIS A 225 9.75 18.90 -0.24
CA HIS A 225 9.10 20.15 0.10
C HIS A 225 7.84 19.90 0.93
N SER A 226 6.93 19.06 0.41
CA SER A 226 5.72 18.68 1.14
C SER A 226 6.00 17.64 2.23
N GLY A 227 6.95 16.73 2.03
CA GLY A 227 7.22 15.62 2.95
C GLY A 227 8.05 15.97 4.19
N MET A 228 8.92 16.98 4.11
CA MET A 228 9.85 17.32 5.21
C MET A 228 9.94 18.81 5.49
N PHE A 229 10.05 19.65 4.46
CA PHE A 229 10.26 21.08 4.64
C PHE A 229 9.05 21.78 5.27
N ILE A 230 7.85 21.62 4.70
CA ILE A 230 6.60 22.17 5.25
C ILE A 230 6.33 21.63 6.66
N PRO A 231 6.32 20.30 6.92
CA PRO A 231 6.12 19.78 8.27
C PRO A 231 7.15 20.29 9.29
N CYS A 232 8.40 20.52 8.88
CA CYS A 232 9.41 21.10 9.75
C CYS A 232 9.09 22.56 10.09
N LEU A 233 8.63 23.37 9.13
CA LEU A 233 8.17 24.74 9.38
C LEU A 233 6.96 24.75 10.33
N GLU A 234 5.96 23.92 10.07
CA GLU A 234 4.77 23.80 10.93
C GLU A 234 5.11 23.32 12.35
N ALA A 235 6.08 22.43 12.48
CA ALA A 235 6.50 21.93 13.79
C ALA A 235 7.37 22.94 14.53
N GLN A 236 8.31 23.63 13.86
CA GLN A 236 9.44 24.30 14.52
C GLN A 236 9.57 25.81 14.25
N ALA A 237 8.89 26.36 13.24
CA ALA A 237 8.86 27.81 13.00
C ALA A 237 7.82 28.48 13.93
N ASP A 238 8.15 29.67 14.43
CA ASP A 238 7.20 30.54 15.13
C ASP A 238 6.23 31.25 14.17
N ASP A 239 5.24 31.96 14.70
CA ASP A 239 4.16 32.53 13.89
C ASP A 239 4.64 33.60 12.89
N GLU A 240 5.64 34.40 13.25
CA GLU A 240 6.23 35.38 12.35
C GLU A 240 6.99 34.70 11.21
N GLN A 241 7.76 33.66 11.54
CA GLN A 241 8.48 32.87 10.55
C GLN A 241 7.54 32.15 9.59
N ARG A 242 6.40 31.62 10.08
CA ARG A 242 5.37 30.99 9.24
C ARG A 242 4.74 31.96 8.26
N LYS A 243 4.40 33.19 8.72
CA LYS A 243 3.82 34.23 7.85
C LYS A 243 4.69 34.54 6.63
N ILE A 244 6.00 34.34 6.74
CA ILE A 244 6.96 34.52 5.64
C ILE A 244 7.15 33.20 4.88
N TRP A 245 7.76 32.21 5.53
CA TRP A 245 8.29 31.03 4.84
C TRP A 245 7.22 29.99 4.51
N LEU A 246 6.30 29.73 5.45
CA LEU A 246 5.25 28.75 5.23
C LEU A 246 4.25 29.25 4.18
N LYS A 247 3.94 30.55 4.17
CA LYS A 247 3.11 31.16 3.13
C LYS A 247 3.72 30.97 1.73
N LYS A 248 5.00 31.29 1.57
CA LYS A 248 5.72 31.11 0.29
C LYS A 248 5.81 29.64 -0.13
N ALA A 249 6.05 28.75 0.83
CA ALA A 249 6.11 27.31 0.60
C ALA A 249 4.76 26.77 0.10
N ASN A 250 3.67 27.09 0.80
CA ASN A 250 2.32 26.63 0.42
C ASN A 250 1.88 27.17 -0.94
N ASN A 251 2.36 28.35 -1.34
CA ASN A 251 2.10 28.94 -2.65
C ASN A 251 3.02 28.41 -3.76
N TYR A 252 3.93 27.48 -3.48
CA TYR A 252 4.95 27.00 -4.42
C TYR A 252 5.86 28.10 -4.98
N GLU A 253 5.97 29.25 -4.29
CA GLU A 253 6.91 30.33 -4.64
C GLU A 253 8.37 29.92 -4.37
N ILE A 254 8.57 28.93 -3.50
CA ILE A 254 9.87 28.36 -3.17
C ILE A 254 9.80 26.83 -3.17
N ASN A 255 10.91 26.18 -3.49
CA ASN A 255 11.08 24.73 -3.39
C ASN A 255 12.08 24.41 -2.28
N GLY A 256 11.59 23.70 -1.27
CA GLY A 256 12.25 23.52 0.02
C GLY A 256 12.73 22.09 0.23
N THR A 257 13.84 21.92 0.93
CA THR A 257 14.32 20.60 1.39
C THR A 257 14.89 20.65 2.80
N TYR A 258 15.13 19.50 3.42
CA TYR A 258 15.68 19.36 4.77
C TYR A 258 17.03 18.64 4.75
N ALA A 259 18.09 19.31 5.18
CA ALA A 259 19.46 18.82 5.17
C ALA A 259 20.02 18.65 6.58
N GLN A 260 20.02 17.40 7.06
CA GLN A 260 20.60 17.04 8.35
C GLN A 260 21.86 16.18 8.18
N THR A 261 21.73 15.07 7.45
CA THR A 261 22.79 14.10 7.23
C THR A 261 24.02 14.73 6.58
N GLU A 262 25.18 14.36 7.10
CA GLU A 262 26.49 14.72 6.58
C GLU A 262 27.21 13.49 6.05
N MET A 263 28.17 13.70 5.16
CA MET A 263 29.00 12.64 4.59
C MET A 263 29.67 11.78 5.69
N GLY A 264 30.13 12.39 6.79
CA GLY A 264 30.72 11.68 7.93
C GLY A 264 29.72 11.24 9.01
N HIS A 265 28.50 11.80 9.02
CA HIS A 265 27.58 11.68 10.15
C HIS A 265 26.10 11.58 9.71
N GLY A 266 25.56 10.35 9.72
CA GLY A 266 24.12 10.09 9.57
C GLY A 266 23.40 9.88 10.89
N THR A 267 23.80 8.85 11.64
CA THR A 267 23.14 8.48 12.91
C THR A 267 23.56 9.36 14.09
N ASN A 268 24.82 9.81 14.12
CA ASN A 268 25.39 10.52 15.26
C ASN A 268 25.16 12.04 15.17
N LEU A 269 23.91 12.47 15.30
CA LEU A 269 23.52 13.88 15.14
C LEU A 269 24.24 14.84 16.10
N ARG A 270 24.65 14.33 17.27
CA ARG A 270 25.43 15.11 18.25
C ARG A 270 26.83 15.48 17.76
N LYS A 271 27.31 14.83 16.71
CA LYS A 271 28.63 15.04 16.13
C LYS A 271 28.60 15.68 14.74
N LEU A 272 27.44 16.14 14.27
CA LEU A 272 27.40 16.97 13.06
C LEU A 272 28.43 18.09 13.16
N GLU A 273 29.11 18.36 12.06
CA GLU A 273 30.25 19.26 11.96
C GLU A 273 29.87 20.61 11.34
N THR A 274 28.80 20.68 10.54
CA THR A 274 28.29 21.96 10.00
C THR A 274 27.97 22.91 11.16
N THR A 275 28.48 24.13 11.10
CA THR A 275 28.29 25.14 12.15
C THR A 275 27.36 26.25 11.71
N ALA A 276 26.67 26.84 12.68
CA ALA A 276 25.95 28.10 12.59
C ALA A 276 26.43 29.01 13.72
N THR A 277 27.37 29.90 13.42
CA THR A 277 27.99 30.79 14.41
C THR A 277 27.28 32.13 14.43
N PHE A 278 26.79 32.56 15.60
CA PHE A 278 26.08 33.82 15.75
C PHE A 278 27.05 35.01 15.79
N ASP A 279 26.90 35.93 14.85
CA ASP A 279 27.59 37.21 14.73
C ASP A 279 26.72 38.29 15.38
N LEU A 280 27.12 38.73 16.59
CA LEU A 280 26.34 39.69 17.39
C LEU A 280 26.27 41.07 16.74
N GLU A 281 27.32 41.48 16.02
CA GLU A 281 27.40 42.82 15.44
C GLU A 281 26.46 42.97 14.26
N LYS A 282 26.30 41.89 13.47
CA LYS A 282 25.48 41.88 12.27
C LYS A 282 24.06 41.32 12.47
N ASP A 283 23.74 40.79 13.65
CA ASP A 283 22.48 40.08 13.92
C ASP A 283 22.23 38.91 12.93
N GLU A 284 23.30 38.17 12.62
CA GLU A 284 23.35 37.12 11.59
C GLU A 284 23.95 35.81 12.11
N PHE A 285 23.62 34.69 11.49
CA PHE A 285 24.38 33.45 11.60
C PHE A 285 25.28 33.25 10.38
N VAL A 286 26.49 32.76 10.62
CA VAL A 286 27.41 32.28 9.59
C VAL A 286 27.34 30.76 9.53
N ILE A 287 26.79 30.24 8.43
CA ILE A 287 26.70 28.80 8.14
C ILE A 287 27.97 28.35 7.44
N ASN A 288 28.65 27.34 7.99
CA ASN A 288 29.91 26.86 7.45
C ASN A 288 30.04 25.33 7.50
N THR A 289 30.62 24.78 6.43
CA THR A 289 30.98 23.36 6.28
C THR A 289 32.50 23.24 6.46
N PRO A 290 33.01 23.02 7.69
CA PRO A 290 34.44 23.16 7.99
C PRO A 290 35.32 22.07 7.36
N THR A 291 34.76 20.88 7.12
CA THR A 291 35.48 19.71 6.61
C THR A 291 34.72 19.08 5.44
N ILE A 292 35.36 18.17 4.71
CA ILE A 292 34.67 17.39 3.69
C ILE A 292 33.59 16.50 4.32
N THR A 293 33.86 15.92 5.50
CA THR A 293 32.92 15.07 6.22
C THR A 293 31.69 15.83 6.71
N ALA A 294 31.78 17.15 6.93
CA ALA A 294 30.66 18.03 7.23
C ALA A 294 29.72 18.30 6.04
N THR A 295 30.08 17.91 4.81
CA THR A 295 29.26 18.14 3.62
C THR A 295 27.89 17.52 3.81
N LYS A 296 26.82 18.30 3.65
CA LYS A 296 25.45 17.76 3.68
C LYS A 296 25.29 16.78 2.53
N TRP A 297 24.67 15.63 2.80
CA TRP A 297 24.67 14.50 1.87
C TRP A 297 23.39 13.67 2.01
N TRP A 298 22.77 13.32 0.88
CA TRP A 298 21.49 12.60 0.72
C TRP A 298 20.16 13.38 0.66
N PRO A 299 19.99 14.65 1.08
CA PRO A 299 18.67 15.28 1.02
C PRO A 299 18.08 15.23 -0.39
N GLY A 300 16.85 14.72 -0.50
CA GLY A 300 16.12 14.72 -1.77
C GLY A 300 15.86 16.15 -2.22
N ASN A 301 15.75 16.35 -3.53
CA ASN A 301 15.55 17.64 -4.20
C ASN A 301 16.73 18.61 -4.07
N LEU A 302 17.73 18.37 -3.22
CA LEU A 302 18.79 19.33 -2.91
C LEU A 302 19.73 19.60 -4.09
N GLY A 303 20.10 18.58 -4.86
CA GLY A 303 21.12 18.69 -5.89
C GLY A 303 20.72 19.60 -7.05
N LYS A 304 19.42 19.66 -7.40
CA LYS A 304 18.91 20.33 -8.60
C LYS A 304 17.58 21.07 -8.40
N ASN A 305 16.64 20.55 -7.62
CA ASN A 305 15.27 21.08 -7.58
C ASN A 305 15.04 22.18 -6.53
N ALA A 306 15.60 22.05 -5.33
CA ALA A 306 15.36 22.95 -4.20
C ALA A 306 16.15 24.25 -4.33
N ASN A 307 15.52 25.37 -3.99
CA ASN A 307 16.12 26.70 -3.90
C ASN A 307 16.19 27.22 -2.45
N VAL A 308 15.52 26.57 -1.50
CA VAL A 308 15.61 26.85 -0.06
C VAL A 308 15.85 25.54 0.70
N CYS A 309 16.60 25.59 1.80
CA CYS A 309 16.86 24.43 2.64
C CYS A 309 16.81 24.75 4.13
N ILE A 310 16.18 23.87 4.91
CA ILE A 310 16.36 23.83 6.35
C ILE A 310 17.60 22.99 6.65
N VAL A 311 18.65 23.63 7.14
CA VAL A 311 19.95 23.03 7.46
C VAL A 311 20.05 22.79 8.96
N ALA A 312 20.32 21.55 9.36
CA ALA A 312 20.65 21.23 10.74
C ALA A 312 22.15 21.48 11.00
N ALA A 313 22.47 22.37 11.94
CA ALA A 313 23.84 22.80 12.21
C ALA A 313 24.11 23.00 13.71
N GLN A 314 25.37 22.79 14.13
CA GLN A 314 25.84 23.10 15.49
C GLN A 314 25.79 24.60 15.73
N THR A 315 24.99 25.03 16.69
CA THR A 315 24.79 26.45 17.00
C THR A 315 25.87 26.94 17.95
N TRP A 316 26.66 27.92 17.51
CA TRP A 316 27.74 28.52 18.30
C TRP A 316 27.41 29.97 18.65
N ILE A 317 27.47 30.31 19.94
CA ILE A 317 27.20 31.67 20.43
C ILE A 317 28.27 32.01 21.46
N LYS A 318 28.99 33.12 21.26
CA LYS A 318 30.07 33.58 22.15
C LYS A 318 31.09 32.47 22.47
N GLY A 319 31.49 31.70 21.46
CA GLY A 319 32.45 30.59 21.61
C GLY A 319 31.92 29.32 22.26
N LYS A 320 30.64 29.24 22.64
CA LYS A 320 30.01 28.05 23.22
C LYS A 320 29.07 27.38 22.23
N CYS A 321 29.16 26.06 22.12
CA CYS A 321 28.24 25.24 21.33
C CYS A 321 26.97 24.90 22.13
N TYR A 322 25.80 25.12 21.52
CA TYR A 322 24.47 24.86 22.08
C TYR A 322 23.76 23.67 21.41
N GLY A 323 24.51 22.85 20.67
CA GLY A 323 24.00 21.68 19.98
C GLY A 323 23.33 22.01 18.64
N THR A 324 22.70 21.01 18.04
CA THR A 324 22.11 21.08 16.71
C THR A 324 20.76 21.83 16.72
N ASN A 325 20.63 22.84 15.86
CA ASN A 325 19.36 23.52 15.58
C ASN A 325 19.18 23.67 14.06
N ASN A 326 17.97 24.08 13.66
CA ASN A 326 17.55 24.15 12.27
C ASN A 326 17.50 25.60 11.75
N PHE A 327 18.06 25.81 10.56
CA PHE A 327 18.25 27.13 9.95
C PHE A 327 17.74 27.13 8.51
N ILE A 328 16.94 28.13 8.14
CA ILE A 328 16.51 28.33 6.75
C ILE A 328 17.63 29.04 5.98
N VAL A 329 18.13 28.41 4.93
CA VAL A 329 19.16 28.95 4.05
C VAL A 329 18.61 28.99 2.63
N GLN A 330 18.67 30.16 1.99
CA GLN A 330 18.44 30.26 0.55
C GLN A 330 19.66 29.67 -0.17
N LEU A 331 19.43 28.69 -1.03
CA LEU A 331 20.48 27.98 -1.74
C LEU A 331 20.77 28.57 -3.12
N ARG A 332 19.70 29.02 -3.77
CA ARG A 332 19.72 29.47 -5.16
C ARG A 332 19.02 30.82 -5.27
N ASP A 333 19.45 31.59 -6.26
CA ASP A 333 18.72 32.78 -6.67
C ASP A 333 17.31 32.39 -7.16
N PHE A 334 16.28 33.19 -6.84
CA PHE A 334 14.89 32.82 -7.12
C PHE A 334 14.50 32.98 -8.59
N GLU A 335 15.24 33.78 -9.36
CA GLU A 335 14.96 34.02 -10.77
C GLU A 335 15.79 33.10 -11.67
N THR A 336 17.09 33.04 -11.44
CA THR A 336 18.05 32.28 -12.25
C THR A 336 18.20 30.83 -11.81
N HIS A 337 17.82 30.50 -10.57
CA HIS A 337 18.03 29.19 -9.93
C HIS A 337 19.52 28.76 -9.81
N GLU A 338 20.45 29.68 -10.05
CA GLU A 338 21.87 29.45 -9.85
C GLU A 338 22.24 29.45 -8.36
N PRO A 339 23.20 28.64 -7.90
CA PRO A 339 23.65 28.63 -6.51
C PRO A 339 24.15 30.01 -6.07
N LEU A 340 23.76 30.44 -4.87
CA LEU A 340 24.26 31.71 -4.31
C LEU A 340 25.75 31.62 -3.93
N PRO A 341 26.47 32.76 -3.89
CA PRO A 341 27.87 32.79 -3.51
C PRO A 341 28.17 32.08 -2.19
N GLY A 342 29.25 31.28 -2.17
CA GLY A 342 29.65 30.48 -1.01
C GLY A 342 28.92 29.14 -0.88
N ILE A 343 27.98 28.81 -1.78
CA ILE A 343 27.27 27.53 -1.78
C ILE A 343 27.78 26.65 -2.92
N ILE A 344 28.30 25.47 -2.57
CA ILE A 344 28.68 24.44 -3.53
C ILE A 344 27.66 23.31 -3.41
N ILE A 345 26.86 23.11 -4.45
CA ILE A 345 25.72 22.20 -4.43
C ILE A 345 25.64 21.41 -5.74
N GLY A 346 25.23 20.15 -5.64
CA GLY A 346 25.09 19.29 -6.82
C GLY A 346 24.48 17.94 -6.47
N ASP A 347 24.22 17.14 -7.48
CA ASP A 347 23.66 15.79 -7.33
C ASP A 347 24.74 14.76 -6.99
N ILE A 348 24.39 13.75 -6.19
CA ILE A 348 25.33 12.69 -5.76
C ILE A 348 25.47 11.53 -6.76
N GLY A 349 24.70 11.54 -7.85
CA GLY A 349 24.71 10.51 -8.89
C GLY A 349 23.60 9.45 -8.74
N PRO A 350 23.66 8.41 -9.60
CA PRO A 350 22.70 7.31 -9.58
C PRO A 350 22.73 6.53 -8.26
N LYS A 351 21.57 6.03 -7.85
CA LYS A 351 21.38 5.31 -6.57
C LYS A 351 20.84 3.89 -6.82
N PHE A 352 20.54 3.15 -5.76
CA PHE A 352 19.86 1.86 -5.88
C PHE A 352 18.42 1.98 -6.42
N GLY A 353 17.72 3.07 -6.09
CA GLY A 353 16.36 3.41 -6.53
C GLY A 353 16.12 4.92 -6.49
N TYR A 354 14.91 5.39 -6.82
CA TYR A 354 14.57 6.83 -6.93
C TYR A 354 15.48 7.62 -7.89
N GLN A 355 15.53 7.22 -9.16
CA GLN A 355 16.37 7.93 -10.14
C GLN A 355 15.77 9.26 -10.58
N GLN A 356 14.44 9.37 -10.57
CA GLN A 356 13.64 10.56 -10.93
C GLN A 356 13.88 11.73 -9.99
N ASN A 357 14.29 11.46 -8.74
CA ASN A 357 14.62 12.51 -7.80
C ASN A 357 16.13 12.66 -7.66
N ASP A 358 16.58 13.91 -7.64
CA ASP A 358 17.95 14.23 -7.28
C ASP A 358 18.14 14.10 -5.76
N ASN A 359 19.32 13.65 -5.37
CA ASN A 359 19.75 13.71 -3.98
C ASN A 359 21.04 14.52 -3.96
N GLY A 360 21.08 15.55 -3.13
CA GLY A 360 22.14 16.53 -3.20
C GLY A 360 23.29 16.28 -2.24
N PHE A 361 24.45 16.80 -2.62
CA PHE A 361 25.45 17.28 -1.68
C PHE A 361 25.38 18.81 -1.57
N CYS A 362 25.69 19.36 -0.41
CA CYS A 362 25.78 20.82 -0.23
C CYS A 362 26.86 21.20 0.78
N ARG A 363 27.70 22.17 0.41
CA ARG A 363 28.73 22.78 1.26
C ARG A 363 28.51 24.28 1.34
N PHE A 364 28.66 24.81 2.54
CA PHE A 364 28.56 26.24 2.82
C PHE A 364 29.95 26.79 3.17
N ASN A 365 30.39 27.84 2.50
CA ASN A 365 31.60 28.59 2.83
C ASN A 365 31.19 29.94 3.41
N ASN A 366 31.11 30.00 4.74
CA ASN A 366 30.78 31.21 5.51
C ASN A 366 29.54 31.98 5.00
N VAL A 367 28.46 31.25 4.67
CA VAL A 367 27.22 31.82 4.16
C VAL A 367 26.48 32.54 5.29
N ARG A 368 26.17 33.82 5.08
CA ARG A 368 25.49 34.66 6.08
C ARG A 368 23.98 34.62 5.92
N ILE A 369 23.26 34.43 7.01
CA ILE A 369 21.80 34.46 7.06
C ILE A 369 21.32 35.30 8.25
N PRO A 370 20.16 35.97 8.17
CA PRO A 370 19.59 36.69 9.30
C PRO A 370 19.39 35.81 10.53
N ARG A 371 19.50 36.36 11.74
CA ARG A 371 19.20 35.61 13.00
C ARG A 371 17.83 34.94 12.97
N ARG A 372 16.82 35.61 12.39
CA ARG A 372 15.44 35.11 12.29
C ARG A 372 15.27 33.94 11.30
N ASN A 373 16.33 33.49 10.64
CA ASN A 373 16.31 32.26 9.85
C ASN A 373 16.56 30.99 10.70
N MET A 374 17.00 31.11 11.95
CA MET A 374 16.96 29.98 12.89
C MET A 374 15.51 29.69 13.29
N LEU A 375 15.00 28.46 13.18
CA LEU A 375 13.61 28.12 13.56
C LEU A 375 13.40 28.26 15.07
N MET A 376 12.51 29.17 15.49
CA MET A 376 12.49 29.69 16.86
C MET A 376 11.25 29.36 17.72
N LYS A 377 10.43 28.38 17.33
CA LYS A 377 9.23 28.03 18.13
C LYS A 377 9.57 27.46 19.51
N HIS A 378 10.47 26.48 19.55
CA HIS A 378 10.81 25.76 20.78
C HIS A 378 12.14 26.18 21.38
N VAL A 379 13.05 26.71 20.57
CA VAL A 379 14.39 27.15 20.97
C VAL A 379 14.55 28.58 20.49
N LYS A 380 15.18 29.48 21.26
CA LYS A 380 15.33 30.89 20.82
C LYS A 380 16.74 31.40 21.04
N VAL A 381 17.15 32.32 20.17
CA VAL A 381 18.35 33.14 20.34
C VAL A 381 17.95 34.59 20.21
N ASP A 382 18.09 35.35 21.28
CA ASP A 382 17.83 36.79 21.25
C ASP A 382 19.01 37.56 20.60
N ARG A 383 18.81 38.86 20.35
CA ARG A 383 19.86 39.73 19.77
C ARG A 383 21.11 39.84 20.63
N LYS A 384 21.03 39.60 21.95
CA LYS A 384 22.16 39.63 22.88
C LYS A 384 22.93 38.31 22.90
N GLY A 385 22.49 37.30 22.14
CA GLY A 385 23.07 35.97 22.09
C GLY A 385 22.69 35.10 23.28
N ASN A 386 21.56 35.35 23.94
CA ASN A 386 21.05 34.46 24.98
C ASN A 386 20.25 33.31 24.34
N PHE A 387 20.61 32.07 24.68
CA PHE A 387 19.96 30.87 24.18
C PHE A 387 18.89 30.37 25.16
N ILE A 388 17.64 30.27 24.68
CA ILE A 388 16.49 29.76 25.43
C ILE A 388 16.22 28.32 25.01
N LYS A 389 16.27 27.40 25.99
CA LYS A 389 16.09 25.96 25.79
C LYS A 389 14.63 25.56 25.55
N PRO A 390 14.38 24.40 24.92
CA PRO A 390 13.02 23.89 24.74
C PRO A 390 12.43 23.31 26.03
N VAL A 391 11.09 23.24 26.07
CA VAL A 391 10.31 22.69 27.19
C VAL A 391 10.57 21.19 27.39
N HIS A 392 10.79 20.45 26.30
CA HIS A 392 11.11 19.02 26.34
C HIS A 392 12.21 18.69 25.33
N GLU A 393 13.22 17.92 25.73
CA GLU A 393 14.42 17.64 24.91
C GLU A 393 14.09 16.96 23.57
N LYS A 394 13.04 16.15 23.53
CA LYS A 394 12.62 15.41 22.33
C LYS A 394 11.56 16.13 21.48
N ILE A 395 11.14 17.35 21.85
CA ILE A 395 10.04 18.03 21.13
C ILE A 395 10.33 18.23 19.64
N SER A 396 11.61 18.39 19.30
CA SER A 396 12.09 18.47 17.91
C SER A 396 11.85 17.21 17.09
N TYR A 397 11.61 16.05 17.72
CA TYR A 397 11.32 14.79 17.04
C TYR A 397 9.87 14.68 16.55
N SER A 398 8.97 15.59 16.94
CA SER A 398 7.55 15.56 16.54
C SER A 398 7.35 15.44 15.01
N ALA A 399 8.11 16.19 14.22
CA ALA A 399 8.08 16.10 12.76
C ALA A 399 8.57 14.74 12.22
N MET A 400 9.59 14.16 12.85
CA MET A 400 10.11 12.84 12.47
C MET A 400 9.11 11.72 12.81
N LEU A 401 8.40 11.83 13.95
CA LEU A 401 7.36 10.87 14.34
C LEU A 401 6.21 10.84 13.32
N TYR A 402 5.81 12.01 12.80
CA TYR A 402 4.82 12.12 11.72
C TYR A 402 5.24 11.33 10.48
N VAL A 403 6.44 11.61 9.99
CA VAL A 403 6.95 11.01 8.75
C VAL A 403 7.06 9.49 8.90
N ARG A 404 7.52 9.00 10.06
CA ARG A 404 7.54 7.56 10.36
C ARG A 404 6.16 6.93 10.39
N ALA A 405 5.13 7.63 10.89
CA ALA A 405 3.77 7.14 10.86
C ALA A 405 3.26 6.97 9.41
N VAL A 406 3.53 7.96 8.54
CA VAL A 406 3.15 7.93 7.12
C VAL A 406 3.83 6.78 6.37
N ILE A 407 5.13 6.55 6.63
CA ILE A 407 5.93 5.49 5.99
C ILE A 407 5.29 4.10 6.14
N ILE A 408 4.61 3.80 7.25
CA ILE A 408 4.04 2.46 7.49
C ILE A 408 2.92 2.13 6.52
N ASN A 409 1.98 3.08 6.31
CA ASN A 409 0.90 2.88 5.34
C ASN A 409 1.46 2.76 3.91
N LEU A 410 2.39 3.66 3.56
CA LEU A 410 3.07 3.67 2.26
C LEU A 410 3.77 2.33 1.95
N LEU A 411 4.41 1.72 2.94
CA LEU A 411 5.07 0.42 2.80
C LEU A 411 4.07 -0.75 2.68
N GLY A 412 2.96 -0.69 3.42
CA GLY A 412 1.86 -1.64 3.26
C GLY A 412 1.30 -1.64 1.84
N GLU A 413 1.09 -0.45 1.27
CA GLU A 413 0.69 -0.26 -0.13
C GLU A 413 1.77 -0.73 -1.11
N GLY A 414 3.05 -0.50 -0.82
CA GLY A 414 4.15 -1.02 -1.63
C GLY A 414 4.19 -2.55 -1.71
N LEU A 415 3.97 -3.23 -0.58
CA LEU A 415 3.84 -4.69 -0.56
C LEU A 415 2.56 -5.15 -1.27
N ALA A 416 1.45 -4.40 -1.14
CA ALA A 416 0.21 -4.66 -1.86
C ALA A 416 0.41 -4.64 -3.38
N LYS A 417 1.18 -3.68 -3.92
CA LYS A 417 1.55 -3.65 -5.35
C LYS A 417 2.32 -4.91 -5.76
N ALA A 418 3.37 -5.26 -5.01
CA ALA A 418 4.20 -6.42 -5.30
C ALA A 418 3.42 -7.74 -5.26
N VAL A 419 2.59 -7.95 -4.24
CA VAL A 419 1.81 -9.19 -4.11
C VAL A 419 0.67 -9.26 -5.14
N THR A 420 0.10 -8.12 -5.54
CA THR A 420 -0.87 -8.06 -6.64
C THR A 420 -0.26 -8.56 -7.94
N ILE A 421 0.96 -8.10 -8.27
CA ILE A 421 1.69 -8.56 -9.45
C ILE A 421 1.97 -10.07 -9.35
N GLY A 422 2.51 -10.52 -8.21
CA GLY A 422 2.86 -11.91 -8.01
C GLY A 422 1.66 -12.87 -8.12
N VAL A 423 0.53 -12.52 -7.51
CA VAL A 423 -0.69 -13.35 -7.51
C VAL A 423 -1.37 -13.35 -8.88
N ARG A 424 -1.57 -12.19 -9.51
CA ARG A 424 -2.17 -12.12 -10.85
C ARG A 424 -1.33 -12.89 -11.86
N TYR A 425 -0.01 -12.67 -11.88
CA TYR A 425 0.87 -13.42 -12.78
C TYR A 425 0.85 -14.92 -12.51
N SER A 426 0.86 -15.34 -11.23
CA SER A 426 0.80 -16.76 -10.86
C SER A 426 -0.51 -17.44 -11.27
N SER A 427 -1.57 -16.66 -11.44
CA SER A 427 -2.90 -17.11 -11.86
C SER A 427 -3.00 -17.35 -13.37
N ILE A 428 -2.06 -16.85 -14.16
CA ILE A 428 -2.07 -16.94 -15.62
C ILE A 428 -0.90 -17.78 -16.12
N ARG A 429 0.24 -17.70 -15.43
CA ARG A 429 1.43 -18.46 -15.81
C ARG A 429 1.17 -19.94 -15.58
N LYS A 430 1.19 -20.73 -16.65
CA LYS A 430 1.19 -22.19 -16.60
C LYS A 430 2.64 -22.71 -16.70
N GLN A 431 2.94 -23.72 -15.88
CA GLN A 431 4.22 -24.43 -15.91
C GLN A 431 4.06 -25.75 -15.16
N GLY A 432 4.41 -26.85 -15.83
CA GLY A 432 4.41 -28.18 -15.25
C GLY A 432 3.02 -28.74 -14.97
N GLU A 433 2.98 -30.05 -14.74
CA GLU A 433 1.78 -30.85 -14.60
C GLU A 433 1.65 -31.38 -13.17
N LEU A 434 0.41 -31.54 -12.68
CA LEU A 434 0.12 -32.15 -11.38
C LEU A 434 -0.59 -33.50 -11.55
N ASP A 435 -1.75 -33.49 -12.22
CA ASP A 435 -2.60 -34.67 -12.38
C ASP A 435 -2.61 -35.18 -13.83
N ASP A 436 -2.61 -34.29 -14.83
CA ASP A 436 -2.65 -34.63 -16.25
C ASP A 436 -1.33 -34.26 -16.95
N PRO A 437 -0.54 -35.23 -17.44
CA PRO A 437 0.74 -34.98 -18.09
C PRO A 437 0.65 -34.21 -19.42
N LYS A 438 -0.56 -33.92 -19.93
CA LYS A 438 -0.76 -33.13 -21.14
C LYS A 438 -1.16 -31.68 -20.87
N ASN A 439 -1.53 -31.35 -19.65
CA ASN A 439 -2.12 -30.06 -19.31
C ASN A 439 -1.32 -29.39 -18.19
N GLU A 440 -0.52 -28.39 -18.56
CA GLU A 440 0.14 -27.55 -17.57
C GLU A 440 -0.90 -26.80 -16.72
N VAL A 441 -0.63 -26.73 -15.42
CA VAL A 441 -1.47 -26.01 -14.47
C VAL A 441 -0.94 -24.61 -14.19
N ARG A 442 -1.80 -23.72 -13.70
CA ARG A 442 -1.37 -22.40 -13.20
C ARG A 442 -0.34 -22.61 -12.09
N VAL A 443 0.72 -21.81 -12.07
CA VAL A 443 1.73 -21.92 -11.02
C VAL A 443 1.15 -21.64 -9.62
N LEU A 444 0.03 -20.92 -9.52
CA LEU A 444 -0.71 -20.73 -8.28
C LEU A 444 -1.29 -22.04 -7.69
N GLU A 445 -1.44 -23.11 -8.48
CA GLU A 445 -1.89 -24.42 -7.97
C GLU A 445 -0.85 -25.08 -7.05
N TYR A 446 0.44 -24.72 -7.18
CA TYR A 446 1.49 -25.29 -6.33
C TYR A 446 1.49 -24.65 -4.93
N THR A 447 1.42 -25.50 -3.89
CA THR A 447 1.44 -25.08 -2.48
C THR A 447 2.66 -24.22 -2.12
N THR A 448 3.82 -24.47 -2.73
CA THR A 448 5.03 -23.67 -2.51
C THR A 448 4.90 -22.25 -3.06
N GLN A 449 4.17 -22.06 -4.17
CA GLN A 449 3.88 -20.74 -4.71
C GLN A 449 2.91 -19.98 -3.81
N GLN A 450 1.87 -20.66 -3.32
CA GLN A 450 0.91 -20.12 -2.35
C GLN A 450 1.61 -19.71 -1.04
N TYR A 451 2.48 -20.56 -0.50
CA TYR A 451 3.24 -20.31 0.73
C TYR A 451 4.16 -19.08 0.62
N ARG A 452 4.65 -18.75 -0.58
CA ARG A 452 5.49 -17.57 -0.82
C ARG A 452 4.68 -16.28 -0.94
N LEU A 453 3.45 -16.34 -1.47
CA LEU A 453 2.64 -15.16 -1.79
C LEU A 453 1.61 -14.81 -0.71
N PHE A 454 0.88 -15.80 -0.17
CA PHE A 454 -0.29 -15.53 0.69
C PHE A 454 0.08 -14.93 2.05
N PRO A 455 1.19 -15.32 2.70
CA PRO A 455 1.68 -14.59 3.87
C PRO A 455 1.99 -13.11 3.57
N GLN A 456 2.41 -12.78 2.34
CA GLN A 456 2.68 -11.40 1.95
C GLN A 456 1.39 -10.60 1.71
N ILE A 457 0.32 -11.25 1.22
CA ILE A 457 -1.04 -10.66 1.21
C ILE A 457 -1.43 -10.27 2.63
N ALA A 458 -1.28 -11.21 3.57
CA ALA A 458 -1.67 -11.00 4.95
C ALA A 458 -0.85 -9.88 5.61
N ARG A 459 0.46 -9.82 5.34
CA ARG A 459 1.34 -8.73 5.79
C ARG A 459 0.97 -7.37 5.20
N ALA A 460 0.64 -7.30 3.91
CA ALA A 460 0.22 -6.05 3.28
C ALA A 460 -1.01 -5.46 3.99
N ILE A 461 -2.05 -6.28 4.20
CA ILE A 461 -3.27 -5.87 4.91
C ILE A 461 -2.96 -5.50 6.36
N ALA A 462 -2.14 -6.29 7.07
CA ALA A 462 -1.74 -6.01 8.44
C ALA A 462 -1.03 -4.66 8.57
N PHE A 463 -0.11 -4.34 7.65
CA PHE A 463 0.65 -3.09 7.67
C PHE A 463 -0.19 -1.88 7.27
N MET A 464 -1.14 -2.02 6.34
CA MET A 464 -2.12 -0.95 6.05
C MET A 464 -3.03 -0.67 7.25
N CYS A 465 -3.51 -1.71 7.94
CA CYS A 465 -4.28 -1.55 9.19
C CYS A 465 -3.45 -0.89 10.29
N LEU A 466 -2.19 -1.30 10.42
CA LEU A 466 -1.23 -0.73 11.36
C LEU A 466 -0.98 0.75 11.07
N GLY A 467 -0.78 1.13 9.81
CA GLY A 467 -0.56 2.52 9.40
C GLY A 467 -1.69 3.44 9.84
N LYS A 468 -2.95 3.01 9.68
CA LYS A 468 -4.13 3.76 10.15
C LYS A 468 -4.16 3.94 11.67
N ASN A 469 -3.89 2.86 12.42
CA ASN A 469 -3.84 2.90 13.88
C ASN A 469 -2.74 3.86 14.37
N ILE A 470 -1.55 3.75 13.78
CA ILE A 470 -0.40 4.59 14.11
C ILE A 470 -0.64 6.06 13.77
N ALA A 471 -1.29 6.37 12.64
CA ALA A 471 -1.68 7.73 12.32
C ALA A 471 -2.64 8.30 13.38
N GLN A 472 -3.61 7.52 13.85
CA GLN A 472 -4.51 7.93 14.92
C GLN A 472 -3.76 8.20 16.23
N LEU A 473 -2.84 7.31 16.64
CA LEU A 473 -2.00 7.52 17.83
C LEU A 473 -1.13 8.77 17.73
N TYR A 474 -0.63 9.08 16.52
CA TYR A 474 0.13 10.30 16.29
C TYR A 474 -0.72 11.57 16.47
N PHE A 475 -1.95 11.60 15.92
CA PHE A 475 -2.84 12.75 16.10
C PHE A 475 -3.25 12.94 17.55
N THR A 476 -3.54 11.86 18.29
CA THR A 476 -3.79 11.93 19.74
C THR A 476 -2.57 12.49 20.50
N LEU A 477 -1.34 12.10 20.13
CA LEU A 477 -0.14 12.66 20.74
C LEU A 477 -0.01 14.18 20.48
N LEU A 478 -0.39 14.66 19.29
CA LEU A 478 -0.36 16.10 19.01
C LEU A 478 -1.32 16.88 19.90
N GLU A 479 -2.52 16.37 20.13
CA GLU A 479 -3.50 16.95 21.05
C GLU A 479 -2.98 16.95 22.51
N ASP A 480 -2.37 15.85 22.94
CA ASP A 480 -1.74 15.73 24.26
C ASP A 480 -0.61 16.78 24.45
N ILE A 481 0.24 16.97 23.45
CA ILE A 481 1.31 17.98 23.51
C ILE A 481 0.75 19.39 23.62
N GLN A 482 -0.35 19.70 22.91
CA GLN A 482 -1.01 21.01 23.02
C GLN A 482 -1.59 21.26 24.41
N SER A 483 -2.08 20.21 25.09
CA SER A 483 -2.54 20.28 26.48
C SER A 483 -1.40 20.24 27.52
N GLY A 484 -0.14 20.14 27.08
CA GLY A 484 1.05 20.11 27.96
C GLY A 484 1.43 18.71 28.45
N ASN A 485 0.73 17.65 28.03
CA ASN A 485 1.02 16.28 28.39
C ASN A 485 2.05 15.65 27.44
N THR A 486 3.29 15.46 27.90
CA THR A 486 4.35 14.82 27.11
C THR A 486 4.66 13.38 27.53
N SER A 487 3.85 12.78 28.42
CA SER A 487 4.16 11.49 29.06
C SER A 487 4.25 10.34 28.05
N TYR A 488 3.34 10.29 27.07
CA TYR A 488 3.27 9.23 26.07
C TYR A 488 4.31 9.37 24.93
N MET A 489 4.96 10.53 24.81
CA MET A 489 5.87 10.84 23.69
C MET A 489 7.04 9.86 23.60
N THR A 490 7.61 9.46 24.73
CA THR A 490 8.75 8.53 24.74
C THR A 490 8.32 7.12 24.35
N ASP A 491 7.19 6.63 24.84
CA ASP A 491 6.66 5.31 24.50
C ASP A 491 6.32 5.22 23.01
N LEU A 492 5.63 6.23 22.46
CA LEU A 492 5.29 6.25 21.04
C LEU A 492 6.55 6.31 20.16
N HIS A 493 7.57 7.08 20.54
CA HIS A 493 8.86 7.10 19.84
C HIS A 493 9.52 5.72 19.83
N GLU A 494 9.60 5.07 20.99
CA GLU A 494 10.25 3.76 21.13
C GLU A 494 9.49 2.67 20.33
N LEU A 495 8.16 2.70 20.33
CA LEU A 495 7.32 1.84 19.50
C LEU A 495 7.52 2.09 18.01
N LEU A 496 7.46 3.36 17.57
CA LEU A 496 7.61 3.73 16.16
C LEU A 496 9.00 3.37 15.61
N CYS A 497 10.05 3.45 16.42
CA CYS A 497 11.37 2.94 16.04
C CYS A 497 11.31 1.44 15.72
N GLY A 498 10.67 0.65 16.59
CA GLY A 498 10.49 -0.79 16.38
C GLY A 498 9.67 -1.08 15.12
N ILE A 499 8.50 -0.45 14.99
CA ILE A 499 7.58 -0.61 13.85
C ILE A 499 8.26 -0.25 12.54
N LYS A 500 8.93 0.91 12.46
CA LYS A 500 9.67 1.33 11.27
C LYS A 500 10.68 0.26 10.87
N ALA A 501 11.48 -0.23 11.83
CA ALA A 501 12.51 -1.21 11.53
C ALA A 501 11.96 -2.58 11.09
N VAL A 502 10.89 -3.06 11.72
CA VAL A 502 10.28 -4.35 11.38
C VAL A 502 9.52 -4.26 10.06
N VAL A 503 8.62 -3.29 9.90
CA VAL A 503 7.78 -3.19 8.69
C VAL A 503 8.64 -2.97 7.45
N THR A 504 9.63 -2.07 7.48
CA THR A 504 10.53 -1.85 6.33
C THR A 504 11.28 -3.11 5.93
N HIS A 505 11.77 -3.87 6.91
CA HIS A 505 12.48 -5.12 6.67
C HIS A 505 11.56 -6.20 6.09
N GLU A 506 10.39 -6.42 6.69
CA GLU A 506 9.44 -7.44 6.25
C GLU A 506 8.84 -7.12 4.88
N VAL A 507 8.57 -5.84 4.58
CA VAL A 507 8.13 -5.40 3.24
C VAL A 507 9.22 -5.62 2.20
N SER A 508 10.48 -5.31 2.53
CA SER A 508 11.60 -5.54 1.60
C SER A 508 11.74 -7.03 1.24
N LEU A 509 11.69 -7.92 2.25
CA LEU A 509 11.71 -9.36 2.03
C LEU A 509 10.47 -9.84 1.27
N GLY A 510 9.29 -9.30 1.59
CA GLY A 510 8.04 -9.66 0.94
C GLY A 510 8.00 -9.29 -0.54
N ILE A 511 8.47 -8.09 -0.91
CA ILE A 511 8.59 -7.66 -2.31
C ILE A 511 9.54 -8.59 -3.07
N GLU A 512 10.70 -8.88 -2.48
CA GLU A 512 11.67 -9.79 -3.09
C GLU A 512 11.12 -11.21 -3.25
N GLN A 513 10.34 -11.69 -2.27
CA GLN A 513 9.65 -12.98 -2.35
C GLN A 513 8.61 -13.01 -3.48
N CYS A 514 7.87 -11.93 -3.68
CA CYS A 514 6.94 -11.78 -4.80
C CYS A 514 7.67 -11.73 -6.14
N ARG A 515 8.80 -11.01 -6.24
CA ARG A 515 9.64 -10.98 -7.43
C ARG A 515 10.15 -12.37 -7.81
N MET A 516 10.71 -13.10 -6.84
CA MET A 516 11.22 -14.47 -7.05
C MET A 516 10.12 -15.44 -7.47
N SER A 517 8.88 -15.24 -7.01
CA SER A 517 7.73 -16.05 -7.42
C SER A 517 7.42 -15.94 -8.93
N CYS A 518 7.90 -14.89 -9.60
CA CYS A 518 7.70 -14.65 -11.03
C CYS A 518 8.87 -15.12 -11.91
N GLY A 519 9.89 -15.75 -11.33
CA GLY A 519 11.05 -16.28 -12.05
C GLY A 519 11.81 -15.23 -12.86
N GLY A 520 12.28 -15.61 -14.06
CA GLY A 520 13.02 -14.71 -14.96
C GLY A 520 12.22 -13.48 -15.40
N HIS A 521 10.90 -13.62 -15.56
CA HIS A 521 10.04 -12.48 -15.89
C HIS A 521 10.00 -11.45 -14.75
N GLY A 522 10.01 -11.90 -13.49
CA GLY A 522 10.13 -11.02 -12.32
C GLY A 522 11.47 -10.28 -12.23
N PHE A 523 12.52 -10.76 -12.89
CA PHE A 523 13.81 -10.07 -12.94
C PHE A 523 13.84 -8.94 -13.99
N SER A 524 12.90 -8.95 -14.94
CA SER A 524 12.77 -7.89 -15.96
C SER A 524 12.18 -6.60 -15.37
N GLN A 525 12.62 -5.45 -15.88
CA GLN A 525 11.99 -4.15 -15.58
C GLN A 525 10.52 -4.10 -16.01
N ALA A 526 10.12 -4.88 -17.03
CA ALA A 526 8.73 -5.01 -17.46
C ALA A 526 7.79 -5.52 -16.36
N SER A 527 8.33 -6.21 -15.35
CA SER A 527 7.54 -6.72 -14.23
C SER A 527 7.15 -5.67 -13.20
N GLY A 528 7.75 -4.48 -13.24
CA GLY A 528 7.58 -3.45 -12.19
C GLY A 528 8.31 -3.77 -10.88
N PHE A 529 8.71 -5.02 -10.61
CA PHE A 529 9.35 -5.39 -9.35
C PHE A 529 10.69 -4.68 -9.08
N PRO A 530 11.64 -4.57 -10.02
CA PRO A 530 12.89 -3.88 -9.74
C PRO A 530 12.65 -2.43 -9.31
N TYR A 531 11.65 -1.79 -9.91
CA TYR A 531 11.25 -0.42 -9.59
C TYR A 531 10.57 -0.31 -8.22
N ILE A 532 9.56 -1.16 -7.95
CA ILE A 532 8.89 -1.25 -6.64
C ILE A 532 9.92 -1.55 -5.54
N TYR A 533 10.78 -2.54 -5.74
CA TYR A 533 11.79 -2.92 -4.76
C TYR A 533 12.75 -1.76 -4.46
N GLY A 534 13.28 -1.10 -5.50
CA GLY A 534 14.13 0.07 -5.35
C GLY A 534 13.47 1.24 -4.62
N ALA A 535 12.15 1.43 -4.79
CA ALA A 535 11.39 2.51 -4.16
C ALA A 535 11.07 2.27 -2.67
N TYR A 536 10.96 1.02 -2.22
CA TYR A 536 10.58 0.71 -0.84
C TYR A 536 11.73 0.18 0.03
N VAL A 537 12.75 -0.47 -0.56
CA VAL A 537 13.88 -1.03 0.23
C VAL A 537 14.72 0.05 0.90
N CYS A 538 14.84 1.24 0.30
CA CYS A 538 15.58 2.36 0.87
C CYS A 538 14.98 2.87 2.19
N ALA A 539 13.72 2.53 2.50
CA ALA A 539 13.09 2.82 3.78
C ALA A 539 13.74 2.03 4.93
N CYS A 540 14.52 0.98 4.67
CA CYS A 540 15.38 0.35 5.67
C CYS A 540 16.55 1.26 6.10
N THR A 541 16.88 2.28 5.30
CA THR A 541 18.07 3.13 5.47
C THR A 541 17.70 4.55 5.92
N TYR A 542 16.81 5.24 5.18
CA TYR A 542 16.41 6.60 5.55
C TYR A 542 15.55 6.62 6.82
N GLU A 543 15.35 7.81 7.40
CA GLU A 543 14.58 8.02 8.65
C GLU A 543 15.06 7.17 9.85
N GLY A 544 16.29 6.65 9.77
CA GLY A 544 16.97 5.89 10.80
C GLY A 544 17.19 4.43 10.42
N GLU A 545 18.45 4.01 10.27
CA GLU A 545 18.80 2.62 9.92
C GLU A 545 18.20 1.62 10.94
N ASN A 546 17.73 0.48 10.43
CA ASN A 546 16.91 -0.46 11.18
C ASN A 546 17.56 -1.02 12.46
N MET A 547 18.85 -1.37 12.47
CA MET A 547 19.51 -1.83 13.70
C MET A 547 19.59 -0.73 14.74
N VAL A 548 19.89 0.50 14.32
CA VAL A 548 19.87 1.67 15.21
C VAL A 548 18.47 1.89 15.79
N MET A 549 17.43 1.79 14.97
CA MET A 549 16.04 1.95 15.43
C MET A 549 15.61 0.84 16.39
N LEU A 550 16.00 -0.41 16.13
CA LEU A 550 15.75 -1.51 17.05
C LEU A 550 16.45 -1.30 18.40
N LEU A 551 17.67 -0.74 18.41
CA LEU A 551 18.35 -0.38 19.66
C LEU A 551 17.66 0.77 20.41
N GLN A 552 17.03 1.72 19.70
CA GLN A 552 16.21 2.75 20.35
C GLN A 552 14.95 2.17 20.98
N CYS A 553 14.24 1.28 20.28
CA CYS A 553 13.11 0.52 20.83
C CYS A 553 13.54 -0.33 22.04
N ALA A 554 14.69 -0.99 21.96
CA ALA A 554 15.27 -1.77 23.05
C ALA A 554 15.54 -0.93 24.31
N GLY A 555 15.85 0.37 24.16
CA GLY A 555 15.98 1.29 25.28
C GLY A 555 14.72 1.40 26.14
N GLY A 556 13.54 1.34 25.52
CA GLY A 556 12.24 1.26 26.20
C GLY A 556 12.02 -0.08 26.88
N ILE A 557 12.33 -1.16 26.16
CA ILE A 557 12.23 -2.54 26.66
C ILE A 557 13.06 -2.73 27.93
N ILE A 558 14.31 -2.23 27.95
CA ILE A 558 15.19 -2.33 29.14
C ILE A 558 14.54 -1.65 30.35
N LYS A 559 13.97 -0.44 30.17
CA LYS A 559 13.30 0.28 31.27
C LYS A 559 12.07 -0.49 31.77
N SER A 560 11.27 -1.03 30.85
CA SER A 560 10.05 -1.77 31.16
C SER A 560 10.34 -3.12 31.83
N ALA A 561 11.34 -3.87 31.36
CA ALA A 561 11.78 -5.11 32.01
C ALA A 561 12.30 -4.84 33.42
N ASN A 562 13.06 -3.76 33.62
CA ASN A 562 13.51 -3.33 34.94
C ASN A 562 12.33 -2.99 35.88
N LYS A 563 11.28 -2.31 35.38
CA LYS A 563 10.07 -2.03 36.17
C LYS A 563 9.40 -3.30 36.67
N VAL A 564 9.26 -4.33 35.82
CA VAL A 564 8.69 -5.63 36.23
C VAL A 564 9.54 -6.25 37.34
N LEU A 565 10.86 -6.35 37.16
CA LEU A 565 11.74 -7.02 38.13
C LEU A 565 11.90 -6.26 39.45
N THR A 566 11.59 -4.96 39.48
CA THR A 566 11.60 -4.12 40.68
C THR A 566 10.20 -3.92 41.30
N GLY A 567 9.19 -4.65 40.84
CA GLY A 567 7.82 -4.60 41.39
C GLY A 567 7.04 -3.34 41.03
N LYS A 568 7.44 -2.62 39.98
CA LYS A 568 6.81 -1.38 39.46
C LYS A 568 6.02 -1.63 38.18
N GLU A 569 5.40 -2.80 38.07
CA GLU A 569 4.64 -3.24 36.89
C GLU A 569 3.39 -2.38 36.62
N ASN A 570 2.82 -1.76 37.64
CA ASN A 570 1.74 -0.77 37.53
C ASN A 570 2.17 0.53 36.82
N GLU A 571 3.47 0.82 36.73
CA GLU A 571 4.01 1.97 35.99
C GLU A 571 4.29 1.65 34.51
N LEU A 572 3.98 0.44 34.02
CA LEU A 572 4.16 0.07 32.62
C LEU A 572 3.16 0.80 31.72
N SER A 573 3.65 1.30 30.59
CA SER A 573 2.77 1.84 29.55
C SER A 573 1.98 0.73 28.86
N SER A 574 0.88 1.10 28.20
CA SER A 574 -0.04 0.15 27.53
C SER A 574 0.67 -0.80 26.56
N ILE A 575 1.72 -0.33 25.88
CA ILE A 575 2.51 -1.11 24.92
C ILE A 575 3.33 -2.21 25.60
N PHE A 576 3.78 -2.01 26.84
CA PHE A 576 4.59 -2.97 27.60
C PHE A 576 3.82 -3.72 28.68
N LYS A 577 2.54 -3.40 28.90
CA LYS A 577 1.70 -3.95 29.97
C LYS A 577 1.74 -5.49 30.04
N TYR A 578 1.75 -6.15 28.89
CA TYR A 578 1.81 -7.61 28.80
C TYR A 578 3.01 -8.21 29.54
N LEU A 579 4.13 -7.48 29.69
CA LEU A 579 5.33 -7.96 30.39
C LEU A 579 5.10 -8.26 31.87
N GLY A 580 4.21 -7.53 32.54
CA GLY A 580 3.85 -7.76 33.94
C GLY A 580 2.71 -8.77 34.15
N GLU A 581 1.99 -9.14 33.07
CA GLU A 581 0.85 -10.03 33.17
C GLU A 581 1.30 -11.50 33.32
N LYS A 582 0.67 -12.24 34.25
CA LYS A 582 0.89 -13.68 34.40
C LYS A 582 0.36 -14.41 33.17
N GLY A 583 1.26 -14.99 32.39
CA GLY A 583 0.91 -15.83 31.23
C GLY A 583 0.68 -17.29 31.62
N LYS A 584 0.08 -18.06 30.72
CA LYS A 584 0.01 -19.53 30.82
C LYS A 584 1.43 -20.12 30.71
N LYS A 585 1.69 -21.23 31.41
CA LYS A 585 2.98 -21.96 31.32
C LYS A 585 3.06 -22.90 30.11
N LYS A 586 1.91 -23.31 29.57
CA LYS A 586 1.78 -24.23 28.44
C LYS A 586 0.65 -23.77 27.54
N SER A 587 0.79 -24.04 26.25
CA SER A 587 -0.24 -23.76 25.25
C SER A 587 -1.47 -24.65 25.45
N THR A 588 -2.65 -24.07 25.21
CA THR A 588 -3.93 -24.80 25.19
C THR A 588 -4.28 -25.37 23.82
N ILE A 589 -3.43 -25.12 22.81
CA ILE A 589 -3.64 -25.58 21.44
C ILE A 589 -3.87 -27.08 21.44
N SER A 590 -5.06 -27.48 21.01
CA SER A 590 -5.49 -28.86 20.88
C SER A 590 -6.37 -28.99 19.64
N GLY A 591 -6.03 -29.93 18.75
CA GLY A 591 -6.78 -30.18 17.52
C GLY A 591 -6.63 -29.12 16.43
N ASP A 592 -7.56 -29.13 15.47
CA ASP A 592 -7.49 -28.37 14.22
C ASP A 592 -8.16 -26.97 14.29
N ASN A 593 -8.74 -26.58 15.44
CA ASN A 593 -9.42 -25.29 15.62
C ASN A 593 -8.63 -24.39 16.56
N ILE A 594 -7.49 -23.88 16.08
CA ILE A 594 -6.62 -22.98 16.84
C ILE A 594 -7.24 -21.58 16.87
N THR A 595 -7.38 -21.01 18.05
CA THR A 595 -7.95 -19.66 18.23
C THR A 595 -6.93 -18.57 17.95
N ILE A 596 -7.41 -17.37 17.62
CA ILE A 596 -6.57 -16.18 17.41
C ILE A 596 -5.80 -15.84 18.68
N GLU A 597 -6.46 -15.95 19.84
CA GLU A 597 -5.89 -15.71 21.15
C GLU A 597 -4.73 -16.66 21.44
N GLU A 598 -4.84 -17.94 21.12
CA GLU A 598 -3.76 -18.93 21.31
C GLU A 598 -2.52 -18.59 20.48
N TYR A 599 -2.68 -18.12 19.23
CA TYR A 599 -1.53 -17.65 18.45
C TYR A 599 -0.90 -16.39 19.05
N ILE A 600 -1.71 -15.44 19.53
CA ILE A 600 -1.21 -14.23 20.20
C ILE A 600 -0.45 -14.61 21.48
N GLU A 601 -0.94 -15.57 22.27
CA GLU A 601 -0.25 -16.10 23.44
C GLU A 601 1.13 -16.68 23.07
N CYS A 602 1.23 -17.44 21.97
CA CYS A 602 2.51 -17.92 21.45
C CYS A 602 3.49 -16.77 21.16
N LEU A 603 3.03 -15.70 20.48
CA LEU A 603 3.85 -14.54 20.18
C LEU A 603 4.23 -13.74 21.45
N GLU A 604 3.34 -13.66 22.44
CA GLU A 604 3.60 -13.04 23.74
C GLU A 604 4.68 -13.76 24.52
N VAL A 605 4.59 -15.09 24.61
CA VAL A 605 5.60 -15.92 25.27
C VAL A 605 6.95 -15.75 24.59
N ASN A 606 6.99 -15.78 23.27
CA ASN A 606 8.21 -15.56 22.50
C ASN A 606 8.83 -14.18 22.80
N ALA A 607 8.02 -13.14 22.83
CA ALA A 607 8.47 -11.79 23.13
C ALA A 607 8.98 -11.66 24.56
N LYS A 608 8.23 -12.16 25.56
CA LYS A 608 8.63 -12.17 26.98
C LYS A 608 9.97 -12.87 27.17
N LYS A 609 10.10 -14.10 26.65
CA LYS A 609 11.32 -14.90 26.77
C LYS A 609 12.54 -14.15 26.24
N GLN A 610 12.47 -13.65 25.01
CA GLN A 610 13.59 -12.93 24.40
C GLN A 610 13.87 -11.57 25.07
N ILE A 611 12.85 -10.90 25.60
CA ILE A 611 13.03 -9.65 26.36
C ILE A 611 13.78 -9.90 27.67
N PHE A 612 13.33 -10.85 28.48
CA PHE A 612 13.95 -11.11 29.78
C PHE A 612 15.33 -11.76 29.64
N ASP A 613 15.56 -12.62 28.64
CA ASP A 613 16.90 -13.15 28.35
C ASP A 613 17.87 -12.03 27.93
N GLY A 614 17.44 -11.11 27.05
CA GLY A 614 18.27 -9.97 26.65
C GLY A 614 18.51 -8.97 27.79
N PHE A 615 17.49 -8.73 28.63
CA PHE A 615 17.62 -7.88 29.81
C PHE A 615 18.54 -8.49 30.87
N LYS A 616 18.50 -9.81 31.07
CA LYS A 616 19.40 -10.52 31.98
C LYS A 616 20.86 -10.33 31.57
N GLN A 617 21.19 -10.55 30.29
CA GLN A 617 22.55 -10.34 29.77
C GLN A 617 23.00 -8.88 29.93
N PHE A 618 22.12 -7.92 29.63
CA PHE A 618 22.40 -6.50 29.84
C PHE A 618 22.69 -6.19 31.32
N THR A 619 21.90 -6.75 32.22
CA THR A 619 22.05 -6.55 33.67
C THR A 619 23.36 -7.17 34.16
N GLU A 620 23.71 -8.38 33.74
CA GLU A 620 24.99 -9.04 34.05
C GLU A 620 26.18 -8.18 33.61
N CYS A 621 26.15 -7.62 32.40
CA CYS A 621 27.19 -6.70 31.94
C CYS A 621 27.32 -5.48 32.85
N THR A 622 26.20 -4.87 33.24
CA THR A 622 26.22 -3.70 34.13
C THR A 622 26.67 -4.03 35.56
N LEU A 623 26.31 -5.20 36.08
CA LEU A 623 26.76 -5.69 37.39
C LEU A 623 28.27 -5.98 37.41
N ASN A 624 28.83 -6.41 36.29
CA ASN A 624 30.28 -6.59 36.11
C ASN A 624 31.04 -5.26 35.91
N GLY A 625 30.44 -4.11 36.26
CA GLY A 625 31.07 -2.79 36.20
C GLY A 625 31.13 -2.17 34.80
N MET A 626 30.54 -2.80 33.78
CA MET A 626 30.51 -2.24 32.44
C MET A 626 29.57 -1.03 32.39
N ASN A 627 30.04 0.10 31.86
CA ASN A 627 29.17 1.26 31.68
C ASN A 627 28.02 0.95 30.71
N LYS A 628 26.88 1.63 30.90
CA LYS A 628 25.64 1.39 30.15
C LYS A 628 25.80 1.37 28.63
N LYS A 629 26.63 2.24 28.05
CA LYS A 629 26.81 2.29 26.59
C LYS A 629 27.55 1.05 26.07
N LYS A 630 28.61 0.63 26.78
CA LYS A 630 29.33 -0.61 26.45
C LYS A 630 28.44 -1.83 26.67
N ALA A 631 27.65 -1.87 27.74
CA ALA A 631 26.72 -2.98 28.02
C ALA A 631 25.63 -3.11 26.94
N VAL A 632 25.05 -1.99 26.49
CA VAL A 632 24.10 -2.01 25.35
C VAL A 632 24.76 -2.53 24.08
N ASN A 633 26.01 -2.16 23.82
CA ASN A 633 26.75 -2.64 22.66
C ASN A 633 27.03 -4.15 22.73
N GLU A 634 27.51 -4.62 23.89
CA GLU A 634 27.79 -6.05 24.13
C GLU A 634 26.52 -6.90 23.96
N CYS A 635 25.39 -6.40 24.47
CA CYS A 635 24.10 -7.09 24.38
C CYS A 635 23.26 -6.66 23.16
N ALA A 636 23.83 -6.00 22.16
CA ALA A 636 23.06 -5.44 21.05
C ALA A 636 22.27 -6.50 20.27
N ILE A 637 22.85 -7.70 20.08
CA ILE A 637 22.22 -8.81 19.36
C ILE A 637 20.93 -9.29 20.06
N PRO A 638 20.94 -9.71 21.33
CA PRO A 638 19.70 -10.10 22.00
C PRO A 638 18.73 -8.92 22.14
N LEU A 639 19.21 -7.69 22.42
CA LEU A 639 18.34 -6.51 22.55
C LEU A 639 17.57 -6.18 21.27
N THR A 640 18.22 -6.25 20.10
CA THR A 640 17.55 -6.04 18.81
C THR A 640 16.57 -7.17 18.49
N LYS A 641 16.87 -8.42 18.87
CA LYS A 641 15.91 -9.54 18.79
C LYS A 641 14.69 -9.29 19.66
N SER A 642 14.87 -8.86 20.91
CA SER A 642 13.78 -8.49 21.84
C SER A 642 12.88 -7.41 21.22
N ALA A 643 13.48 -6.33 20.66
CA ALA A 643 12.76 -5.25 19.99
C ALA A 643 11.93 -5.73 18.80
N ARG A 644 12.48 -6.64 17.98
CA ARG A 644 11.75 -7.26 16.87
C ARG A 644 10.53 -8.06 17.35
N ARG A 645 10.68 -8.89 18.39
CA ARG A 645 9.55 -9.71 18.91
C ARG A 645 8.47 -8.87 19.56
N HIS A 646 8.88 -7.88 20.36
CA HIS A 646 7.96 -6.90 20.93
C HIS A 646 7.12 -6.21 19.83
N THR A 647 7.78 -5.74 18.78
CA THR A 647 7.12 -5.07 17.66
C THR A 647 6.19 -6.03 16.91
N LYS A 648 6.65 -7.25 16.56
CA LYS A 648 5.82 -8.23 15.86
C LYS A 648 4.55 -8.60 16.63
N LEU A 649 4.64 -8.74 17.95
CA LEU A 649 3.49 -8.93 18.82
C LEU A 649 2.51 -7.74 18.74
N TYR A 650 3.02 -6.50 18.78
CA TYR A 650 2.18 -5.32 18.65
C TYR A 650 1.43 -5.29 17.31
N ILE A 651 2.12 -5.60 16.21
CA ILE A 651 1.50 -5.69 14.87
C ILE A 651 0.41 -6.76 14.85
N ALA A 652 0.69 -7.95 15.41
CA ALA A 652 -0.26 -9.05 15.49
C ALA A 652 -1.54 -8.67 16.27
N LYS A 653 -1.38 -8.03 17.43
CA LYS A 653 -2.51 -7.52 18.22
C LYS A 653 -3.29 -6.44 17.48
N SER A 654 -2.60 -5.51 16.82
CA SER A 654 -3.25 -4.45 16.04
C SER A 654 -4.05 -5.02 14.86
N PHE A 655 -3.50 -6.00 14.15
CA PHE A 655 -4.20 -6.64 13.03
C PHE A 655 -5.38 -7.48 13.51
N SER A 656 -5.20 -8.25 14.59
CA SER A 656 -6.29 -9.00 15.22
C SER A 656 -7.46 -8.09 15.61
N LYS A 657 -7.19 -6.97 16.29
CA LYS A 657 -8.21 -5.98 16.66
C LYS A 657 -8.93 -5.39 15.44
N ALA A 658 -8.20 -5.09 14.36
CA ALA A 658 -8.79 -4.52 13.14
C ALA A 658 -9.80 -5.49 12.49
N VAL A 659 -9.50 -6.80 12.47
CA VAL A 659 -10.37 -7.82 11.87
C VAL A 659 -11.51 -8.22 12.81
N THR A 660 -11.25 -8.39 14.10
CA THR A 660 -12.28 -8.82 15.07
C THR A 660 -13.36 -7.75 15.28
N ASN A 661 -13.03 -6.47 15.12
CA ASN A 661 -13.97 -5.36 15.19
C ASN A 661 -14.93 -5.25 13.98
N LEU A 662 -14.72 -6.01 12.90
CA LEU A 662 -15.65 -6.02 11.77
C LEU A 662 -17.00 -6.62 12.16
N SER A 663 -18.08 -6.16 11.51
CA SER A 663 -19.39 -6.82 11.61
C SER A 663 -19.33 -8.24 11.03
N PRO A 664 -20.10 -9.20 11.56
CA PRO A 664 -20.23 -10.53 10.95
C PRO A 664 -20.64 -10.43 9.48
N GLY A 665 -20.00 -11.20 8.61
CA GLY A 665 -20.24 -11.16 7.17
C GLY A 665 -19.13 -11.83 6.36
N SER A 666 -19.30 -11.88 5.04
CA SER A 666 -18.36 -12.53 4.12
C SER A 666 -16.95 -11.95 4.21
N LEU A 667 -16.82 -10.61 4.29
CA LEU A 667 -15.56 -9.90 4.50
C LEU A 667 -14.84 -10.35 5.78
N LYS A 668 -15.56 -10.39 6.91
CA LYS A 668 -14.97 -10.80 8.19
C LYS A 668 -14.47 -12.25 8.12
N ASN A 669 -15.23 -13.13 7.47
CA ASN A 669 -14.87 -14.54 7.34
C ASN A 669 -13.58 -14.73 6.54
N VAL A 670 -13.40 -14.03 5.41
CA VAL A 670 -12.14 -14.12 4.64
C VAL A 670 -10.97 -13.49 5.40
N LEU A 671 -11.18 -12.33 6.04
CA LEU A 671 -10.12 -11.66 6.78
C LEU A 671 -9.69 -12.40 8.05
N LEU A 672 -10.57 -13.18 8.68
CA LEU A 672 -10.20 -14.09 9.77
C LEU A 672 -9.25 -15.19 9.29
N LYS A 673 -9.45 -15.76 8.10
CA LYS A 673 -8.51 -16.72 7.50
C LYS A 673 -7.16 -16.07 7.18
N VAL A 674 -7.18 -14.85 6.63
CA VAL A 674 -5.96 -14.07 6.35
C VAL A 674 -5.20 -13.75 7.64
N LEU A 675 -5.91 -13.36 8.70
CA LEU A 675 -5.36 -13.12 10.03
C LEU A 675 -4.75 -14.39 10.61
N GLU A 676 -5.47 -15.51 10.56
CA GLU A 676 -4.98 -16.81 11.04
C GLU A 676 -3.70 -17.21 10.30
N LEU A 677 -3.66 -17.03 8.96
CA LEU A 677 -2.47 -17.32 8.17
C LEU A 677 -1.28 -16.44 8.59
N TYR A 678 -1.50 -15.14 8.79
CA TYR A 678 -0.47 -14.22 9.29
C TYR A 678 0.07 -14.70 10.63
N LEU A 679 -0.80 -15.00 11.59
CA LEU A 679 -0.42 -15.39 12.94
C LEU A 679 0.31 -16.73 12.97
N ALA A 680 -0.23 -17.74 12.28
CA ALA A 680 0.40 -19.05 12.17
C ALA A 680 1.79 -18.94 11.53
N TYR A 681 1.92 -18.17 10.45
CA TYR A 681 3.19 -17.93 9.77
C TYR A 681 4.21 -17.23 10.68
N GLU A 682 3.82 -16.19 11.40
CA GLU A 682 4.73 -15.48 12.34
C GLU A 682 5.18 -16.36 13.51
N VAL A 683 4.34 -17.28 13.98
CA VAL A 683 4.72 -18.28 14.99
C VAL A 683 5.75 -19.27 14.44
N THR A 684 5.54 -19.79 13.22
CA THR A 684 6.43 -20.79 12.62
C THR A 684 7.76 -20.25 12.11
N GLU A 685 7.81 -18.98 11.69
CA GLU A 685 9.05 -18.35 11.19
C GLU A 685 10.05 -18.01 12.31
N SER A 686 9.61 -17.97 13.56
CA SER A 686 10.49 -17.62 14.68
C SER A 686 10.06 -18.25 16.01
N PRO A 687 10.01 -19.59 16.11
CA PRO A 687 9.47 -20.30 17.28
C PRO A 687 10.44 -20.37 18.46
N SER A 688 11.67 -19.85 18.32
CA SER A 688 12.77 -20.09 19.26
C SER A 688 12.43 -19.77 20.72
N GLY A 689 11.83 -18.61 21.01
CA GLY A 689 11.46 -18.26 22.38
C GLY A 689 10.32 -19.12 22.93
N ILE A 690 9.43 -19.61 22.05
CA ILE A 690 8.30 -20.46 22.42
C ILE A 690 8.79 -21.86 22.81
N ILE A 691 9.74 -22.40 22.02
CA ILE A 691 10.37 -23.69 22.26
C ILE A 691 11.27 -23.63 23.50
N LEU A 692 12.07 -22.57 23.66
CA LEU A 692 12.95 -22.40 24.83
C LEU A 692 12.18 -22.27 26.14
N GLU A 693 10.98 -21.68 26.12
CA GLU A 693 10.08 -21.65 27.28
C GLU A 693 9.34 -22.98 27.47
N GLY A 694 9.42 -23.90 26.49
CA GLY A 694 8.67 -25.15 26.47
C GLY A 694 7.16 -24.92 26.38
N PHE A 695 6.71 -23.80 25.82
CA PHE A 695 5.29 -23.45 25.76
C PHE A 695 4.50 -24.27 24.74
N LEU A 696 5.12 -24.53 23.58
CA LEU A 696 4.63 -25.47 22.55
C LEU A 696 5.47 -26.74 22.54
N ASP A 697 4.81 -27.87 22.35
CA ASP A 697 5.47 -29.13 22.00
C ASP A 697 5.52 -29.38 20.48
N ASN A 698 6.17 -30.47 20.08
CA ASN A 698 6.32 -30.85 18.66
C ASN A 698 4.98 -31.16 17.98
N ALA A 699 4.01 -31.72 18.70
CA ALA A 699 2.71 -32.05 18.15
C ALA A 699 1.91 -30.77 17.85
N GLN A 700 1.93 -29.80 18.77
CA GLN A 700 1.30 -28.50 18.60
C GLN A 700 1.94 -27.68 17.47
N MET A 701 3.28 -27.69 17.35
CA MET A 701 3.96 -27.07 16.20
C MET A 701 3.57 -27.71 14.86
N SER A 702 3.35 -29.03 14.85
CA SER A 702 2.87 -29.75 13.66
C SER A 702 1.42 -29.39 13.33
N LEU A 703 0.56 -29.19 14.33
CA LEU A 703 -0.81 -28.69 14.13
C LEU A 703 -0.82 -27.30 13.49
N ILE A 704 0.01 -26.37 13.97
CA ILE A 704 0.13 -25.02 13.38
C ILE A 704 0.61 -25.12 11.93
N SER A 705 1.60 -25.95 11.64
CA SER A 705 2.11 -26.16 10.28
C SER A 705 1.05 -26.78 9.35
N LYS A 706 0.19 -27.68 9.87
CA LYS A 706 -0.96 -28.23 9.16
C LYS A 706 -2.01 -27.14 8.88
N ARG A 707 -2.30 -26.27 9.85
CA ARG A 707 -3.21 -25.12 9.67
C ARG A 707 -2.78 -24.21 8.54
N ILE A 708 -1.49 -23.88 8.44
CA ILE A 708 -0.96 -23.10 7.31
C ILE A 708 -1.35 -23.75 5.98
N LYS A 709 -1.12 -25.06 5.79
CA LYS A 709 -1.48 -25.76 4.55
C LYS A 709 -2.98 -25.70 4.24
N ILE A 710 -3.84 -25.86 5.26
CA ILE A 710 -5.29 -25.74 5.11
C ILE A 710 -5.67 -24.33 4.68
N LEU A 711 -5.12 -23.31 5.33
CA LEU A 711 -5.39 -21.90 5.02
C LEU A 711 -4.92 -21.51 3.63
N LEU A 712 -3.76 -22.00 3.18
CA LEU A 712 -3.31 -21.78 1.80
C LEU A 712 -4.32 -22.33 0.78
N SER A 713 -4.79 -23.56 0.98
CA SER A 713 -5.80 -24.17 0.11
C SER A 713 -7.12 -23.38 0.12
N GLN A 714 -7.58 -22.96 1.30
CA GLN A 714 -8.82 -22.19 1.45
C GLN A 714 -8.73 -20.79 0.83
N LEU A 715 -7.59 -20.11 0.97
CA LEU A 715 -7.38 -18.75 0.46
C LEU A 715 -7.04 -18.73 -1.03
N LYS A 716 -6.70 -19.87 -1.65
CA LYS A 716 -6.33 -19.95 -3.07
C LYS A 716 -7.39 -19.31 -3.98
N ASN A 717 -8.66 -19.65 -3.77
CA ASN A 717 -9.77 -19.14 -4.56
C ASN A 717 -10.06 -17.65 -4.29
N ASP A 718 -9.72 -17.15 -3.11
CA ASP A 718 -9.91 -15.76 -2.73
C ASP A 718 -8.71 -14.88 -3.11
N ALA A 719 -7.53 -15.44 -3.35
CA ALA A 719 -6.27 -14.72 -3.45
C ALA A 719 -6.28 -13.62 -4.52
N VAL A 720 -6.80 -13.91 -5.71
CA VAL A 720 -6.94 -12.92 -6.81
C VAL A 720 -7.87 -11.79 -6.39
N SER A 721 -9.02 -12.14 -5.82
CA SER A 721 -10.03 -11.17 -5.38
C SER A 721 -9.55 -10.31 -4.20
N ILE A 722 -8.72 -10.87 -3.31
CA ILE A 722 -8.08 -10.11 -2.23
C ILE A 722 -7.11 -9.09 -2.80
N VAL A 723 -6.24 -9.48 -3.75
CA VAL A 723 -5.29 -8.52 -4.33
C VAL A 723 -5.95 -7.51 -5.25
N ASP A 724 -7.04 -7.88 -5.94
CA ASP A 724 -7.88 -6.94 -6.68
C ASP A 724 -8.50 -5.90 -5.74
N SER A 725 -8.82 -6.29 -4.50
CA SER A 725 -9.41 -5.39 -3.50
C SER A 725 -8.45 -4.32 -2.95
N PHE A 726 -7.16 -4.37 -3.29
CA PHE A 726 -6.25 -3.24 -3.05
C PHE A 726 -6.57 -2.02 -3.94
N ASP A 727 -7.46 -2.19 -4.93
CA ASP A 727 -7.98 -1.16 -5.83
C ASP A 727 -6.90 -0.49 -6.70
N LEU A 728 -5.86 -1.25 -7.09
CA LEU A 728 -4.70 -0.74 -7.82
C LEU A 728 -4.93 -0.76 -9.35
N THR A 729 -4.67 0.38 -9.99
CA THR A 729 -4.68 0.54 -11.45
C THR A 729 -3.42 -0.05 -12.10
N ASP A 730 -3.50 -0.39 -13.41
CA ASP A 730 -2.33 -0.83 -14.18
C ASP A 730 -1.23 0.25 -14.19
N ARG A 731 -1.62 1.53 -14.18
CA ARG A 731 -0.72 2.68 -14.08
C ARG A 731 0.05 2.68 -12.75
N GLN A 732 -0.61 2.40 -11.63
CA GLN A 732 0.05 2.32 -10.32
C GLN A 732 0.98 1.11 -10.20
N LEU A 733 0.59 -0.04 -10.77
CA LEU A 733 1.44 -1.23 -10.77
C LEU A 733 2.66 -1.06 -11.68
N ASN A 734 2.49 -0.32 -12.79
CA ASN A 734 3.50 -0.12 -13.83
C ASN A 734 4.18 -1.46 -14.20
N SER A 735 3.35 -2.47 -14.43
CA SER A 735 3.76 -3.87 -14.58
C SER A 735 2.99 -4.54 -15.70
N VAL A 736 3.71 -5.18 -16.60
CA VAL A 736 3.14 -6.05 -17.64
C VAL A 736 2.62 -7.37 -17.05
N LEU A 737 3.19 -7.82 -15.93
CA LEU A 737 2.82 -9.10 -15.31
C LEU A 737 1.57 -8.97 -14.42
N GLY A 738 1.41 -7.83 -13.75
CA GLY A 738 0.31 -7.57 -12.82
C GLY A 738 -0.94 -6.95 -13.44
N ARG A 739 -1.05 -6.94 -14.77
CA ARG A 739 -2.16 -6.30 -15.49
C ARG A 739 -3.52 -6.81 -15.03
N ARG A 740 -4.49 -5.90 -14.98
CA ARG A 740 -5.87 -6.19 -14.56
C ARG A 740 -6.56 -7.19 -15.48
N ASP A 741 -6.32 -7.11 -16.79
CA ASP A 741 -6.92 -7.99 -17.80
C ASP A 741 -6.25 -9.37 -17.91
N GLY A 742 -5.03 -9.52 -17.37
CA GLY A 742 -4.28 -10.77 -17.43
C GLY A 742 -3.65 -11.12 -18.79
N HIS A 743 -3.62 -10.21 -19.76
CA HIS A 743 -3.01 -10.46 -21.08
C HIS A 743 -1.48 -10.27 -21.04
N VAL A 744 -0.78 -11.14 -20.33
CA VAL A 744 0.64 -10.96 -19.99
C VAL A 744 1.57 -11.14 -21.19
N TYR A 745 1.39 -12.19 -21.99
CA TYR A 745 2.38 -12.60 -22.99
C TYR A 745 2.51 -11.63 -24.16
N ASP A 746 1.38 -11.19 -24.73
CA ASP A 746 1.37 -10.23 -25.84
C ASP A 746 1.97 -8.89 -25.40
N ASN A 747 1.63 -8.44 -24.19
CA ASN A 747 2.17 -7.20 -23.64
C ASN A 747 3.65 -7.32 -23.28
N LEU A 748 4.14 -8.50 -22.89
CA LEU A 748 5.57 -8.73 -22.61
C LEU A 748 6.39 -8.67 -23.89
N LEU A 749 5.89 -9.26 -24.98
CA LEU A 749 6.53 -9.18 -26.29
C LEU A 749 6.52 -7.74 -26.81
N LYS A 750 5.38 -7.04 -26.71
CA LYS A 750 5.27 -5.63 -27.10
C LYS A 750 6.24 -4.75 -26.34
N TRP A 751 6.32 -4.88 -25.01
CA TRP A 751 7.26 -4.14 -24.19
C TRP A 751 8.72 -4.40 -24.60
N ALA A 752 9.07 -5.65 -24.92
CA ALA A 752 10.41 -5.98 -25.40
C ALA A 752 10.71 -5.31 -26.75
N GLN A 753 9.75 -5.29 -27.68
CA GLN A 753 9.88 -4.65 -28.99
C GLN A 753 10.06 -3.12 -28.89
N GLU A 754 9.57 -2.47 -27.83
CA GLU A 754 9.77 -1.04 -27.56
C GLU A 754 11.22 -0.68 -27.14
N SER A 755 12.06 -1.67 -26.84
CA SER A 755 13.47 -1.46 -26.50
C SER A 755 14.22 -0.70 -27.59
N GLU A 756 15.02 0.29 -27.20
CA GLU A 756 15.84 1.06 -28.15
C GLU A 756 16.83 0.20 -28.94
N LEU A 757 17.27 -0.92 -28.35
CA LEU A 757 18.15 -1.88 -29.01
C LEU A 757 17.46 -2.62 -30.17
N ASN A 758 16.12 -2.67 -30.19
CA ASN A 758 15.33 -3.27 -31.25
C ASN A 758 14.99 -2.28 -32.38
N LYS A 759 15.44 -1.01 -32.31
CA LYS A 759 15.36 -0.07 -33.44
C LYS A 759 16.24 -0.50 -34.62
N THR A 760 17.24 -1.35 -34.37
CA THR A 760 18.13 -1.93 -35.38
C THR A 760 18.32 -3.41 -35.12
N ASN A 761 18.28 -4.25 -36.15
CA ASN A 761 18.60 -5.68 -36.00
C ASN A 761 20.07 -5.93 -35.62
N VAL A 762 20.97 -5.00 -35.97
CA VAL A 762 22.41 -5.10 -35.68
C VAL A 762 22.88 -3.77 -35.09
N LEU A 763 23.50 -3.84 -33.90
CA LEU A 763 24.06 -2.65 -33.25
C LEU A 763 25.18 -2.04 -34.12
N PRO A 764 25.25 -0.71 -34.27
CA PRO A 764 26.35 -0.05 -34.99
C PRO A 764 27.75 -0.38 -34.43
N SER A 765 27.84 -0.65 -33.12
CA SER A 765 29.05 -1.09 -32.44
C SER A 765 29.55 -2.45 -32.95
N HIS A 766 28.67 -3.30 -33.48
CA HIS A 766 29.06 -4.57 -34.10
C HIS A 766 30.01 -4.33 -35.27
N HIS A 767 29.65 -3.49 -36.25
CA HIS A 767 30.53 -3.21 -37.40
C HIS A 767 31.80 -2.45 -37.00
N LYS A 768 31.70 -1.58 -35.99
CA LYS A 768 32.85 -0.82 -35.48
C LYS A 768 33.90 -1.71 -34.81
N TYR A 769 33.47 -2.71 -34.04
CA TYR A 769 34.34 -3.53 -33.19
C TYR A 769 34.31 -5.02 -33.56
N MET A 770 33.15 -5.68 -33.45
CA MET A 770 33.01 -7.13 -33.64
C MET A 770 33.30 -7.58 -35.06
N GLY A 771 32.79 -6.88 -36.07
CA GLY A 771 33.05 -7.17 -37.48
C GLY A 771 34.54 -7.05 -37.83
N LYS A 772 35.27 -6.10 -37.21
CA LYS A 772 36.72 -5.99 -37.37
C LYS A 772 37.46 -7.14 -36.68
N LEU A 773 37.06 -7.49 -35.45
CA LEU A 773 37.60 -8.64 -34.73
C LEU A 773 37.41 -9.95 -35.51
N PHE A 774 36.24 -10.17 -36.09
CA PHE A 774 35.97 -11.36 -36.90
C PHE A 774 36.84 -11.40 -38.15
N LYS A 775 36.99 -10.27 -38.87
CA LYS A 775 37.89 -10.18 -40.03
C LYS A 775 39.35 -10.45 -39.67
N SER A 776 39.84 -9.86 -38.58
CA SER A 776 41.23 -10.06 -38.15
C SER A 776 41.51 -11.49 -37.68
N ARG A 777 40.51 -12.19 -37.11
CA ARG A 777 40.63 -13.61 -36.76
C ARG A 777 40.60 -14.52 -37.99
N LYS A 778 39.80 -14.20 -39.01
CA LYS A 778 39.77 -14.97 -40.27
C LYS A 778 41.12 -14.96 -40.99
N THR A 779 41.82 -13.83 -41.01
CA THR A 779 43.15 -13.71 -41.66
C THR A 779 44.26 -14.51 -40.96
N ILE A 780 44.12 -14.83 -39.68
CA ILE A 780 45.15 -15.57 -38.91
C ILE A 780 45.06 -17.08 -39.16
N HIS A 781 43.86 -17.63 -39.33
CA HIS A 781 43.64 -19.08 -39.33
C HIS A 781 43.26 -19.70 -40.67
N ASN A 782 43.12 -18.94 -41.77
CA ASN A 782 42.59 -19.45 -43.05
C ASN A 782 41.32 -20.31 -42.85
N SER A 783 40.51 -19.98 -41.83
CA SER A 783 39.31 -20.72 -41.50
C SER A 783 38.30 -20.53 -42.62
N LYS A 784 37.83 -21.64 -43.21
CA LYS A 784 36.72 -21.65 -44.18
C LYS A 784 35.33 -21.59 -43.54
N LEU A 785 35.21 -21.59 -42.21
CA LEU A 785 34.03 -21.07 -41.50
C LEU A 785 34.07 -19.52 -41.56
#